data_AF-A0A970TVD8-F1
#
_entry.id   AF-A0A970TVD8-F1
#
_cell.length_a   1.000
_cell.length_b   1.000
_cell.length_c   1.000
_cell.angle_alpha   90.00
_cell.angle_beta   90.00
_cell.angle_gamma   90.00
#
_symmetry.space_group_name_H-M   'P 1'
#
loop_
_entity.id
_entity.type
_entity.pdbx_description
1 polymer ?
#
loop_
_entity_poly.entity_id
_entity_poly.type
_entity_poly.pdbx_seq_one_letter_code
_entity_poly.pdbx_strand_id
1 'polypeptide(L)'
;MRRCVFIVLDGVGVGALPDAGEYGDSGSDTLGNLSRFVPLRLPNLGRLGLGNIVPLRGVPPVPEPLALCGRLAPLSAGKDTTVGHWEHMGLITVRPFPTYPQGFPDEIIRPFIERIGRGVLGNRPASGTEIIAELGEEHIRTGKPIVYTSADSVFQIAAHVGVVALEQLDTWCRVARDLLTGRHAVARVIARPFDGEVGSFARTKDRRDFSLAPPGPMYLDALAQAGVPVVALGKISEIFAGRGVSTQLKVGSNVDNLCLVQDLVRGRAPGIRFNQGLLMTNLVEFDMIWGHRNDVEGFATALETADAALADIVDALRPNDRLILTADHGVDPTTPSTDHSREYVPLLMLPRPAQTPHAVYEGHFSDTGATVAEFLTGEDPVLPGDVITLLRPGRGWRRYTPVLAPAGGATGRAPRADPLPCRVGKEEAKIAARWLEAALGTAPDVAVVLGSGLAPHIPGERIASMPYGKVPHWLQGRVEGHPCELSIASWVGHPTAILKGRVHEYEGYDLSEVQLHVRTLAAWGVKKVVLTSAAGAVDVRLAAGDVLMATEVLDFHDCGEGRPPARLQAGNAVLAEVVELPRSLHASVPGPQYETPAELAVLNTLGTATVSMSPAAELGAACDEGLAVAVLVVVVNVGDTSHEEVLSGAARARTGLNSALESVLRAWQTSTSLY
;
A
#
# COMPACT_ATOMS: atom_id res chain seq x y z
N MET A 1 4.38 31.66 9.37
CA MET A 1 3.46 30.63 9.90
C MET A 1 3.21 29.61 8.79
N ARG A 2 3.06 28.34 9.15
CA ARG A 2 2.94 27.21 8.20
C ARG A 2 1.46 26.91 7.92
N ARG A 3 1.10 26.65 6.67
CA ARG A 3 -0.25 26.22 6.26
C ARG A 3 -0.16 24.88 5.54
N CYS A 4 -1.07 23.97 5.86
CA CYS A 4 -1.26 22.74 5.10
C CYS A 4 -2.68 22.69 4.54
N VAL A 5 -2.82 22.47 3.24
CA VAL A 5 -4.09 22.19 2.57
C VAL A 5 -4.15 20.68 2.33
N PHE A 6 -5.21 20.04 2.83
CA PHE A 6 -5.42 18.60 2.74
C PHE A 6 -6.75 18.36 2.02
N ILE A 7 -6.68 17.78 0.83
CA ILE A 7 -7.84 17.52 -0.02
C ILE A 7 -8.00 16.01 -0.16
N VAL A 8 -9.14 15.48 0.28
CA VAL A 8 -9.56 14.10 0.06
C VAL A 8 -10.50 14.04 -1.14
N LEU A 9 -10.13 13.27 -2.15
CA LEU A 9 -10.96 12.89 -3.29
C LEU A 9 -11.69 11.59 -2.93
N ASP A 10 -12.83 11.71 -2.25
CA ASP A 10 -13.57 10.57 -1.65
C ASP A 10 -13.75 9.42 -2.66
N GLY A 11 -13.25 8.23 -2.33
CA GLY A 11 -13.36 7.04 -3.19
C GLY A 11 -12.47 6.99 -4.46
N VAL A 12 -11.57 7.95 -4.71
CA VAL A 12 -10.69 7.94 -5.90
C VAL A 12 -9.47 7.01 -5.70
N GLY A 13 -9.67 5.70 -5.78
CA GLY A 13 -8.63 4.66 -5.65
C GLY A 13 -7.70 4.50 -6.87
N VAL A 14 -6.55 3.85 -6.67
CA VAL A 14 -5.50 3.56 -7.67
C VAL A 14 -5.10 2.08 -7.72
N GLY A 15 -6.07 1.18 -7.54
CA GLY A 15 -5.86 -0.26 -7.70
C GLY A 15 -6.00 -1.06 -6.42
N ALA A 16 -6.47 -2.29 -6.55
CA ALA A 16 -6.72 -3.24 -5.48
C ALA A 16 -5.51 -3.42 -4.55
N LEU A 17 -5.79 -3.49 -3.25
CA LEU A 17 -4.83 -3.92 -2.25
C LEU A 17 -4.61 -5.44 -2.32
N PRO A 18 -3.49 -5.95 -1.77
CA PRO A 18 -3.25 -7.40 -1.72
C PRO A 18 -4.35 -8.18 -0.96
N ASP A 19 -5.03 -7.55 0.00
CA ASP A 19 -6.13 -8.12 0.79
C ASP A 19 -7.52 -7.94 0.13
N ALA A 20 -7.62 -7.31 -1.05
CA ALA A 20 -8.90 -6.96 -1.66
C ALA A 20 -9.83 -8.17 -1.88
N GLY A 21 -9.29 -9.36 -2.12
CA GLY A 21 -10.06 -10.60 -2.25
C GLY A 21 -10.84 -10.98 -0.98
N GLU A 22 -10.36 -10.62 0.21
CA GLU A 22 -11.06 -10.85 1.48
C GLU A 22 -12.33 -10.00 1.61
N TYR A 23 -12.41 -8.90 0.85
CA TYR A 23 -13.52 -7.96 0.82
C TYR A 23 -14.45 -8.16 -0.39
N GLY A 24 -14.14 -9.14 -1.25
CA GLY A 24 -14.85 -9.35 -2.52
C GLY A 24 -14.49 -8.34 -3.62
N ASP A 25 -13.38 -7.60 -3.45
CA ASP A 25 -12.99 -6.48 -4.30
C ASP A 25 -11.83 -6.83 -5.27
N SER A 26 -11.60 -8.12 -5.53
CA SER A 26 -10.56 -8.57 -6.47
C SER A 26 -10.72 -7.94 -7.85
N GLY A 27 -9.68 -7.24 -8.32
CA GLY A 27 -9.67 -6.57 -9.62
C GLY A 27 -10.23 -5.15 -9.63
N SER A 28 -10.65 -4.62 -8.47
CA SER A 28 -10.98 -3.20 -8.33
C SER A 28 -9.77 -2.32 -8.66
N ASP A 29 -10.00 -1.26 -9.42
CA ASP A 29 -9.00 -0.29 -9.84
C ASP A 29 -9.72 0.96 -10.30
N THR A 30 -10.16 1.80 -9.37
CA THR A 30 -11.08 2.92 -9.63
C THR A 30 -10.56 3.80 -10.77
N LEU A 31 -9.37 4.40 -10.66
CA LEU A 31 -8.82 5.24 -11.73
C LEU A 31 -8.36 4.45 -12.95
N GLY A 32 -7.73 3.28 -12.76
CA GLY A 32 -7.18 2.50 -13.87
C GLY A 32 -8.28 1.92 -14.76
N ASN A 33 -9.32 1.31 -14.18
CA ASN A 33 -10.50 0.83 -14.90
C ASN A 33 -11.26 1.98 -15.54
N LEU A 34 -11.56 3.06 -14.81
CA LEU A 34 -12.21 4.25 -15.36
C LEU A 34 -11.50 4.73 -16.64
N SER A 35 -10.16 4.81 -16.60
CA SER A 35 -9.36 5.24 -17.76
C SER A 35 -9.45 4.27 -18.96
N ARG A 36 -9.69 2.97 -18.74
CA ARG A 36 -9.87 1.98 -19.83
C ARG A 36 -11.17 2.23 -20.59
N PHE A 37 -12.24 2.62 -19.89
CA PHE A 37 -13.53 2.95 -20.50
C PHE A 37 -13.52 4.34 -21.16
N VAL A 38 -13.05 5.36 -20.45
CA VAL A 38 -13.04 6.75 -20.91
C VAL A 38 -11.63 7.34 -20.76
N PRO A 39 -11.01 7.88 -21.84
CA PRO A 39 -9.70 8.52 -21.70
C PRO A 39 -9.79 9.75 -20.80
N LEU A 40 -9.05 9.75 -19.70
CA LEU A 40 -9.07 10.82 -18.71
C LEU A 40 -8.35 12.07 -19.22
N ARG A 41 -8.88 13.26 -18.97
CA ARG A 41 -8.25 14.54 -19.32
C ARG A 41 -7.90 15.34 -18.07
N LEU A 42 -6.81 14.95 -17.43
CA LEU A 42 -6.38 15.50 -16.15
C LEU A 42 -5.00 16.17 -16.27
N PRO A 43 -4.87 17.28 -17.02
CA PRO A 43 -3.56 17.90 -17.28
C PRO A 43 -2.86 18.39 -16.01
N ASN A 44 -3.60 18.83 -14.99
CA ASN A 44 -3.00 19.39 -13.77
C ASN A 44 -2.51 18.27 -12.85
N LEU A 45 -3.36 17.27 -12.58
CA LEU A 45 -2.99 16.05 -11.86
C LEU A 45 -1.88 15.29 -12.59
N GLY A 46 -1.91 15.25 -13.93
CA GLY A 46 -0.84 14.72 -14.75
C GLY A 46 0.49 15.43 -14.51
N ARG A 47 0.49 16.77 -14.48
CA ARG A 47 1.68 17.59 -14.15
C ARG A 47 2.17 17.40 -12.71
N LEU A 48 1.25 17.18 -11.77
CA LEU A 48 1.61 16.80 -10.39
C LEU A 48 2.24 15.40 -10.33
N GLY A 49 1.94 14.54 -11.29
CA GLY A 49 2.52 13.21 -11.44
C GLY A 49 1.58 12.05 -11.16
N LEU A 50 0.26 12.23 -11.31
CA LEU A 50 -0.72 11.16 -11.14
C LEU A 50 -0.41 9.95 -12.04
N GLY A 51 -0.06 10.19 -13.31
CA GLY A 51 0.34 9.13 -14.25
C GLY A 51 1.66 8.42 -13.91
N ASN A 52 2.48 8.99 -13.02
CA ASN A 52 3.69 8.34 -12.51
C ASN A 52 3.37 7.27 -11.47
N ILE A 53 2.21 7.37 -10.79
CA ILE A 53 1.78 6.41 -9.77
C ILE A 53 1.34 5.11 -10.44
N VAL A 54 0.38 5.19 -11.36
CA VAL A 54 -0.17 4.03 -12.10
C VAL A 54 -0.41 4.38 -13.57
N PRO A 55 -0.40 3.40 -14.49
CA PRO A 55 -0.73 3.64 -15.89
C PRO A 55 -2.18 4.10 -16.05
N LEU A 56 -2.39 5.28 -16.64
CA LEU A 56 -3.72 5.86 -16.87
C LEU A 56 -3.85 6.32 -18.32
N ARG A 57 -4.88 5.83 -19.02
CA ARG A 57 -5.15 6.26 -20.40
C ARG A 57 -5.59 7.73 -20.39
N GLY A 58 -4.82 8.58 -21.08
CA GLY A 58 -5.05 10.02 -21.18
C GLY A 58 -4.26 10.87 -20.19
N VAL A 59 -3.60 10.24 -19.21
CA VAL A 59 -2.74 10.92 -18.21
C VAL A 59 -1.38 10.22 -18.17
N PRO A 60 -0.49 10.47 -19.16
CA PRO A 60 0.81 9.82 -19.21
C PRO A 60 1.71 10.25 -18.03
N PRO A 61 2.66 9.40 -17.61
CA PRO A 61 3.69 9.79 -16.64
C PRO A 61 4.53 10.96 -17.19
N VAL A 62 4.98 11.84 -16.29
CA VAL A 62 5.86 12.97 -16.63
C VAL A 62 7.28 12.74 -16.11
N PRO A 63 8.33 13.18 -16.83
CA PRO A 63 9.72 13.00 -16.38
C PRO A 63 10.05 13.75 -15.09
N GLU A 64 9.43 14.90 -14.83
CA GLU A 64 9.70 15.67 -13.61
C GLU A 64 8.37 16.05 -12.96
N PRO A 65 7.76 15.15 -12.17
CA PRO A 65 6.52 15.47 -11.48
C PRO A 65 6.75 16.60 -10.48
N LEU A 66 5.81 17.55 -10.45
CA LEU A 66 5.87 18.72 -9.56
C LEU A 66 5.72 18.31 -8.09
N ALA A 67 4.98 17.23 -7.82
CA ALA A 67 4.73 16.69 -6.48
C ALA A 67 5.58 15.44 -6.20
N LEU A 68 5.71 15.11 -4.92
CA LEU A 68 6.04 13.73 -4.54
C LEU A 68 4.81 12.86 -4.87
N CYS A 69 5.03 11.84 -5.69
CA CYS A 69 4.01 10.88 -6.08
C CYS A 69 4.08 9.65 -5.18
N GLY A 70 2.93 9.17 -4.71
CA GLY A 70 2.85 7.98 -3.90
C GLY A 70 1.52 7.25 -4.07
N ARG A 71 1.43 6.07 -3.47
CA ARG A 71 0.14 5.45 -3.15
C ARG A 71 0.17 4.94 -1.71
N LEU A 72 -0.95 5.03 -1.04
CA LEU A 72 -1.07 4.70 0.37
C LEU A 72 -1.95 3.47 0.53
N ALA A 73 -1.58 2.59 1.46
CA ALA A 73 -2.37 1.45 1.88
C ALA A 73 -2.93 1.68 3.29
N PRO A 74 -4.22 1.42 3.53
CA PRO A 74 -4.77 1.44 4.87
C PRO A 74 -4.18 0.30 5.72
N LEU A 75 -3.94 0.58 7.00
CA LEU A 75 -3.65 -0.40 8.05
C LEU A 75 -4.93 -0.88 8.73
N SER A 76 -6.00 -0.10 8.67
CA SER A 76 -7.29 -0.39 9.26
C SER A 76 -8.04 -1.45 8.47
N ALA A 77 -8.87 -2.22 9.17
CA ALA A 77 -9.66 -3.31 8.58
C ALA A 77 -10.95 -2.83 7.89
N GLY A 78 -11.40 -1.60 8.15
CA GLY A 78 -12.56 -1.02 7.45
C GLY A 78 -12.18 -0.46 6.08
N LYS A 79 -13.14 -0.46 5.15
CA LYS A 79 -13.07 0.23 3.85
C LYS A 79 -14.07 1.39 3.72
N ASP A 80 -14.68 1.80 4.84
CA ASP A 80 -15.63 2.92 4.87
C ASP A 80 -14.93 4.27 5.04
N THR A 81 -15.61 5.34 4.59
CA THR A 81 -15.13 6.73 4.63
C THR A 81 -14.60 7.13 6.00
N THR A 82 -15.28 6.68 7.08
CA THR A 82 -14.94 7.11 8.45
C THR A 82 -13.59 6.54 8.85
N VAL A 83 -13.38 5.24 8.60
CA VAL A 83 -12.12 4.56 8.87
C VAL A 83 -10.95 5.16 8.08
N GLY A 84 -11.12 5.39 6.78
CA GLY A 84 -10.05 5.95 5.95
C GLY A 84 -9.61 7.33 6.44
N HIS A 85 -10.56 8.22 6.73
CA HIS A 85 -10.29 9.55 7.26
C HIS A 85 -9.65 9.53 8.66
N TRP A 86 -10.12 8.64 9.54
CA TRP A 86 -9.53 8.48 10.87
C TRP A 86 -8.08 8.02 10.79
N GLU A 87 -7.78 7.09 9.89
CA GLU A 87 -6.41 6.61 9.71
C GLU A 87 -5.51 7.70 9.15
N HIS A 88 -5.98 8.52 8.19
CA HIS A 88 -5.22 9.71 7.74
C HIS A 88 -4.84 10.66 8.88
N MET A 89 -5.58 10.63 9.98
CA MET A 89 -5.30 11.40 11.20
C MET A 89 -4.76 10.51 12.34
N GLY A 90 -4.15 9.38 12.02
CA GLY A 90 -3.35 8.56 12.93
C GLY A 90 -4.12 7.50 13.72
N LEU A 91 -5.43 7.32 13.50
CA LEU A 91 -6.23 6.36 14.23
C LEU A 91 -6.48 5.08 13.43
N ILE A 92 -5.79 4.00 13.79
CA ILE A 92 -5.92 2.69 13.16
C ILE A 92 -7.09 1.90 13.79
N THR A 93 -8.04 1.45 12.96
CA THR A 93 -9.16 0.60 13.39
C THR A 93 -8.95 -0.85 12.97
N VAL A 94 -8.41 -1.66 13.87
CA VAL A 94 -8.13 -3.09 13.61
C VAL A 94 -9.38 -3.97 13.53
N ARG A 95 -10.54 -3.47 13.97
CA ARG A 95 -11.83 -4.18 13.85
C ARG A 95 -12.76 -3.35 12.95
N PRO A 96 -13.37 -3.96 11.92
CA PRO A 96 -14.34 -3.27 11.09
C PRO A 96 -15.60 -2.96 11.91
N PHE A 97 -16.37 -1.96 11.45
CA PHE A 97 -17.65 -1.66 12.08
C PHE A 97 -18.66 -2.80 11.87
N PRO A 98 -19.55 -3.06 12.83
CA PRO A 98 -20.52 -4.15 12.74
C PRO A 98 -21.58 -3.86 11.67
N THR A 99 -21.88 -4.85 10.83
CA THR A 99 -23.02 -4.84 9.90
C THR A 99 -24.13 -5.78 10.38
N TYR A 100 -25.35 -5.59 9.88
CA TYR A 100 -26.56 -6.27 10.38
C TYR A 100 -27.43 -6.84 9.25
N PRO A 101 -26.95 -7.85 8.49
CA PRO A 101 -27.66 -8.41 7.34
C PRO A 101 -29.00 -9.07 7.69
N GLN A 102 -29.25 -9.38 8.97
CA GLN A 102 -30.51 -9.94 9.46
C GLN A 102 -31.30 -8.93 10.32
N GLY A 103 -30.95 -7.64 10.27
CA GLY A 103 -31.47 -6.63 11.18
C GLY A 103 -30.73 -6.57 12.52
N PHE A 104 -31.06 -5.59 13.34
CA PHE A 104 -30.45 -5.40 14.64
C PHE A 104 -31.00 -6.42 15.65
N PRO A 105 -30.16 -6.98 16.52
CA PRO A 105 -30.60 -7.98 17.49
C PRO A 105 -31.48 -7.35 18.59
N ASP A 106 -32.23 -8.20 19.28
CA ASP A 106 -33.13 -7.80 20.38
C ASP A 106 -32.43 -7.01 21.49
N GLU A 107 -31.15 -7.29 21.72
CA GLU A 107 -30.30 -6.56 22.68
C GLU A 107 -30.05 -5.08 22.30
N ILE A 108 -30.31 -4.68 21.06
CA ILE A 108 -30.31 -3.29 20.61
C ILE A 108 -31.73 -2.75 20.48
N ILE A 109 -32.62 -3.50 19.83
CA ILE A 109 -33.96 -3.02 19.51
C ILE A 109 -34.86 -2.91 20.74
N ARG A 110 -34.79 -3.84 21.70
CA ARG A 110 -35.62 -3.76 22.92
C ARG A 110 -35.24 -2.55 23.79
N PRO A 111 -33.96 -2.30 24.14
CA PRO A 111 -33.59 -1.09 24.87
C PRO A 111 -33.92 0.20 24.11
N PHE A 112 -33.82 0.18 22.77
CA PHE A 112 -34.22 1.31 21.95
C PHE A 112 -35.73 1.59 22.09
N ILE A 113 -36.59 0.57 21.92
CA ILE A 113 -38.05 0.66 22.10
C ILE A 113 -38.41 1.19 23.50
N GLU A 114 -37.77 0.66 24.54
CA GLU A 114 -38.00 1.06 25.93
C GLU A 114 -37.67 2.54 26.15
N ARG A 115 -36.53 3.01 25.63
CA ARG A 115 -36.07 4.39 25.78
C ARG A 115 -36.87 5.40 24.97
N ILE A 116 -37.38 5.02 23.79
CA ILE A 116 -38.22 5.90 22.97
C ILE A 116 -39.71 5.82 23.34
N GLY A 117 -40.11 4.83 24.17
CA GLY A 117 -41.50 4.62 24.60
C GLY A 117 -42.43 4.14 23.48
N ARG A 118 -41.90 3.53 22.42
CA ARG A 118 -42.66 3.13 21.21
C ARG A 118 -42.02 1.93 20.52
N GLY A 119 -42.86 1.05 20.00
CA GLY A 119 -42.41 -0.05 19.13
C GLY A 119 -41.82 0.47 17.81
N VAL A 120 -41.08 -0.38 17.09
CA VAL A 120 -40.49 -0.06 15.78
C VAL A 120 -41.14 -0.87 14.65
N LEU A 121 -40.98 -0.42 13.41
CA LEU A 121 -41.29 -1.14 12.18
C LEU A 121 -40.00 -1.48 11.41
N GLY A 122 -40.01 -2.55 10.62
CA GLY A 122 -38.89 -2.90 9.73
C GLY A 122 -37.84 -3.80 10.38
N ASN A 123 -36.82 -3.20 10.99
CA ASN A 123 -35.62 -3.86 11.52
C ASN A 123 -34.98 -4.88 10.57
N ARG A 124 -34.73 -4.47 9.31
CA ARG A 124 -34.08 -5.30 8.29
C ARG A 124 -33.26 -4.44 7.33
N PRO A 125 -32.34 -5.03 6.53
CA PRO A 125 -31.74 -4.31 5.41
C PRO A 125 -32.80 -3.95 4.36
N ALA A 126 -32.80 -2.72 3.88
CA ALA A 126 -33.68 -2.26 2.81
C ALA A 126 -33.18 -0.94 2.20
N SER A 127 -33.58 -0.64 0.96
CA SER A 127 -33.42 0.71 0.44
C SER A 127 -34.38 1.69 1.14
N GLY A 128 -33.95 2.93 1.33
CA GLY A 128 -34.80 3.94 1.99
C GLY A 128 -36.11 4.22 1.24
N THR A 129 -36.11 4.13 -0.08
CA THR A 129 -37.31 4.32 -0.90
C THR A 129 -38.29 3.15 -0.73
N GLU A 130 -37.77 1.92 -0.81
CA GLU A 130 -38.57 0.70 -0.69
C GLU A 130 -39.24 0.59 0.69
N ILE A 131 -38.47 0.77 1.77
CA ILE A 131 -39.00 0.57 3.12
C ILE A 131 -39.99 1.66 3.52
N ILE A 132 -39.82 2.89 3.02
CA ILE A 132 -40.79 3.98 3.24
C ILE A 132 -42.06 3.71 2.43
N ALA A 133 -41.95 3.23 1.19
CA ALA A 133 -43.12 2.86 0.39
C ALA A 133 -43.92 1.72 1.04
N GLU A 134 -43.24 0.72 1.60
CA GLU A 134 -43.87 -0.43 2.25
C GLU A 134 -44.48 -0.09 3.62
N LEU A 135 -43.74 0.62 4.49
CA LEU A 135 -44.10 0.78 5.91
C LEU A 135 -44.58 2.21 6.25
N GLY A 136 -44.60 3.13 5.29
CA GLY A 136 -44.96 4.53 5.50
C GLY A 136 -46.41 4.72 5.96
N GLU A 137 -47.36 3.99 5.38
CA GLU A 137 -48.77 4.06 5.78
C GLU A 137 -48.98 3.58 7.22
N GLU A 138 -48.36 2.44 7.58
CA GLU A 138 -48.40 1.90 8.94
C GLU A 138 -47.69 2.82 9.95
N HIS A 139 -46.58 3.46 9.54
CA HIS A 139 -45.94 4.51 10.32
C HIS A 139 -46.89 5.68 10.58
N ILE A 140 -47.62 6.17 9.57
CA ILE A 140 -48.57 7.27 9.75
C ILE A 140 -49.69 6.88 10.71
N ARG A 141 -50.23 5.67 10.58
CA ARG A 141 -51.33 5.15 11.41
C ARG A 141 -50.92 4.94 12.87
N THR A 142 -49.71 4.44 13.10
CA THR A 142 -49.27 4.03 14.44
C THR A 142 -48.35 5.03 15.12
N GLY A 143 -47.63 5.85 14.34
CA GLY A 143 -46.52 6.71 14.75
C GLY A 143 -45.26 5.94 15.20
N LYS A 144 -45.13 4.64 14.91
CA LYS A 144 -43.92 3.85 15.24
C LYS A 144 -42.80 4.19 14.26
N PRO A 145 -41.57 4.52 14.69
CA PRO A 145 -40.48 4.76 13.74
C PRO A 145 -40.18 3.53 12.87
N ILE A 146 -39.80 3.79 11.62
CA ILE A 146 -39.29 2.75 10.71
C ILE A 146 -37.77 2.67 10.92
N VAL A 147 -37.30 1.54 11.44
CA VAL A 147 -35.87 1.27 11.66
C VAL A 147 -35.35 0.33 10.60
N TYR A 148 -34.19 0.63 10.01
CA TYR A 148 -33.55 -0.21 9.00
C TYR A 148 -32.04 0.01 8.90
N THR A 149 -31.37 -0.85 8.13
CA THR A 149 -29.93 -0.78 7.84
C THR A 149 -29.68 -0.90 6.32
N SER A 150 -28.45 -0.67 5.88
CA SER A 150 -27.94 -1.02 4.55
C SER A 150 -26.88 -2.12 4.64
N ALA A 151 -26.15 -2.34 3.53
CA ALA A 151 -24.92 -3.14 3.54
C ALA A 151 -23.83 -2.51 4.45
N ASP A 152 -23.84 -1.19 4.56
CA ASP A 152 -22.94 -0.43 5.44
C ASP A 152 -23.30 -0.56 6.91
N SER A 153 -22.35 -0.20 7.77
CA SER A 153 -22.55 -0.08 9.20
C SER A 153 -23.36 1.16 9.59
N VAL A 154 -24.69 1.13 9.40
CA VAL A 154 -25.58 2.26 9.70
C VAL A 154 -26.88 1.84 10.38
N PHE A 155 -27.37 2.66 11.32
CA PHE A 155 -28.71 2.53 11.91
C PHE A 155 -29.59 3.69 11.42
N GLN A 156 -30.62 3.41 10.63
CA GLN A 156 -31.45 4.44 10.00
C GLN A 156 -32.84 4.48 10.62
N ILE A 157 -33.34 5.69 10.88
CA ILE A 157 -34.68 5.93 11.45
C ILE A 157 -35.46 6.82 10.50
N ALA A 158 -36.51 6.29 9.88
CA ALA A 158 -37.43 7.05 9.04
C ALA A 158 -38.73 7.38 9.78
N ALA A 159 -39.19 8.62 9.60
CA ALA A 159 -40.45 9.10 10.15
C ALA A 159 -41.06 10.20 9.26
N HIS A 160 -42.38 10.20 9.15
CA HIS A 160 -43.15 11.18 8.39
C HIS A 160 -43.22 12.50 9.18
N VAL A 161 -42.82 13.62 8.57
CA VAL A 161 -42.69 14.92 9.26
C VAL A 161 -44.03 15.47 9.78
N GLY A 162 -45.14 15.06 9.17
CA GLY A 162 -46.50 15.38 9.66
C GLY A 162 -46.96 14.56 10.87
N VAL A 163 -46.21 13.53 11.26
CA VAL A 163 -46.54 12.61 12.37
C VAL A 163 -45.54 12.72 13.51
N VAL A 164 -44.26 12.85 13.18
CA VAL A 164 -43.16 12.98 14.14
C VAL A 164 -42.39 14.25 13.81
N ALA A 165 -42.33 15.18 14.76
CA ALA A 165 -41.52 16.40 14.64
C ALA A 165 -40.03 16.06 14.50
N LEU A 166 -39.29 16.90 13.77
CA LEU A 166 -37.86 16.68 13.51
C LEU A 166 -37.04 16.59 14.80
N GLU A 167 -37.40 17.36 15.83
CA GLU A 167 -36.76 17.35 17.15
C GLU A 167 -36.93 15.99 17.85
N GLN A 168 -38.10 15.36 17.67
CA GLN A 168 -38.36 14.03 18.23
C GLN A 168 -37.58 12.95 17.49
N LEU A 169 -37.46 13.08 16.16
CA LEU A 169 -36.63 12.19 15.34
C LEU A 169 -35.14 12.31 15.70
N ASP A 170 -34.65 13.53 15.92
CA ASP A 170 -33.28 13.82 16.41
C ASP A 170 -33.05 13.15 17.78
N THR A 171 -34.01 13.26 18.69
CA THR A 171 -33.98 12.61 20.01
C THR A 171 -33.87 11.09 19.88
N TRP A 172 -34.67 10.46 19.01
CA TRP A 172 -34.56 9.01 18.77
C TRP A 172 -33.20 8.63 18.19
N CYS A 173 -32.65 9.43 17.27
CA CYS A 173 -31.33 9.17 16.73
C CYS A 173 -30.22 9.25 17.80
N ARG A 174 -30.31 10.20 18.73
CA ARG A 174 -29.38 10.28 19.88
C ARG A 174 -29.49 9.07 20.80
N VAL A 175 -30.72 8.64 21.10
CA VAL A 175 -30.95 7.43 21.89
C VAL A 175 -30.33 6.20 21.23
N ALA A 176 -30.52 6.03 19.92
CA ALA A 176 -29.88 4.95 19.16
C ALA A 176 -28.35 5.08 19.20
N ARG A 177 -27.82 6.30 19.03
CA ARG A 177 -26.36 6.53 19.03
C ARG A 177 -25.71 6.14 20.37
N ASP A 178 -26.35 6.47 21.49
CA ASP A 178 -25.90 6.12 22.84
C ASP A 178 -25.93 4.59 23.09
N LEU A 179 -26.89 3.89 22.49
CA LEU A 179 -27.00 2.42 22.60
C LEU A 179 -25.97 1.69 21.73
N LEU A 180 -25.71 2.22 20.54
CA LEU A 180 -24.84 1.63 19.53
C LEU A 180 -23.36 1.94 19.85
N THR A 181 -22.84 1.27 20.87
CA THR A 181 -21.45 1.39 21.35
C THR A 181 -20.80 0.00 21.49
N GLY A 182 -19.49 -0.05 21.76
CA GLY A 182 -18.76 -1.31 21.90
C GLY A 182 -18.87 -2.20 20.65
N ARG A 183 -19.27 -3.47 20.82
CA ARG A 183 -19.47 -4.41 19.70
C ARG A 183 -20.61 -4.01 18.74
N HIS A 184 -21.47 -3.08 19.14
CA HIS A 184 -22.57 -2.58 18.32
C HIS A 184 -22.31 -1.16 17.81
N ALA A 185 -21.06 -0.67 17.88
CA ALA A 185 -20.69 0.67 17.46
C ALA A 185 -20.75 0.83 15.93
N VAL A 186 -21.96 1.03 15.39
CA VAL A 186 -22.12 1.33 13.96
C VAL A 186 -21.49 2.66 13.61
N ALA A 187 -21.01 2.81 12.38
CA ALA A 187 -20.36 4.03 11.92
C ALA A 187 -21.27 5.26 12.06
N ARG A 188 -22.54 5.15 11.63
CA ARG A 188 -23.49 6.28 11.66
C ARG A 188 -24.90 5.87 12.08
N VAL A 189 -25.56 6.73 12.84
CA VAL A 189 -27.03 6.73 12.98
C VAL A 189 -27.59 7.81 12.07
N ILE A 190 -28.64 7.54 11.28
CA ILE A 190 -29.14 8.47 10.26
C ILE A 190 -30.63 8.75 10.43
N ALA A 191 -30.98 10.02 10.63
CA ALA A 191 -32.35 10.51 10.55
C ALA A 191 -32.80 10.60 9.09
N ARG A 192 -33.94 9.96 8.78
CA ARG A 192 -34.53 9.90 7.43
C ARG A 192 -35.96 10.45 7.42
N PRO A 193 -36.14 11.77 7.63
CA PRO A 193 -37.46 12.39 7.55
C PRO A 193 -38.04 12.29 6.14
N PHE A 194 -39.33 11.97 6.03
CA PHE A 194 -40.06 11.89 4.76
C PHE A 194 -41.40 12.62 4.84
N ASP A 195 -41.95 12.98 3.68
CA ASP A 195 -43.25 13.62 3.50
C ASP A 195 -44.03 12.95 2.34
N GLY A 196 -45.20 13.51 1.99
CA GLY A 196 -46.06 13.01 0.92
C GLY A 196 -47.25 12.19 1.41
N GLU A 197 -48.07 11.71 0.47
CA GLU A 197 -49.24 10.88 0.77
C GLU A 197 -48.95 9.40 0.57
N VAL A 198 -49.85 8.52 1.05
CA VAL A 198 -49.74 7.08 0.82
C VAL A 198 -49.65 6.80 -0.67
N GLY A 199 -48.59 6.10 -1.09
CA GLY A 199 -48.28 5.82 -2.49
C GLY A 199 -47.42 6.87 -3.20
N SER A 200 -47.10 8.00 -2.55
CA SER A 200 -46.28 9.08 -3.13
C SER A 200 -45.27 9.68 -2.13
N PHE A 201 -44.78 8.89 -1.17
CA PHE A 201 -43.81 9.36 -0.18
C PHE A 201 -42.45 9.76 -0.79
N ALA A 202 -41.87 10.84 -0.26
CA ALA A 202 -40.56 11.32 -0.64
C ALA A 202 -39.70 11.65 0.59
N ARG A 203 -38.40 11.36 0.52
CA ARG A 203 -37.45 11.78 1.57
C ARG A 203 -37.21 13.28 1.48
N THR A 204 -37.21 13.94 2.62
CA THR A 204 -36.95 15.39 2.71
C THR A 204 -35.45 15.68 2.72
N LYS A 205 -35.09 16.98 2.66
CA LYS A 205 -33.70 17.46 2.76
C LYS A 205 -33.18 17.52 4.20
N ASP A 206 -34.05 17.33 5.20
CA ASP A 206 -33.72 17.44 6.64
C ASP A 206 -33.00 16.21 7.22
N ARG A 207 -32.33 15.44 6.36
CA ARG A 207 -31.45 14.33 6.75
C ARG A 207 -30.39 14.85 7.73
N ARG A 208 -30.18 14.10 8.81
CA ARG A 208 -29.07 14.32 9.75
C ARG A 208 -28.36 13.01 10.07
N ASP A 209 -27.04 13.07 10.12
CA ASP A 209 -26.18 11.93 10.39
C ASP A 209 -25.48 12.14 11.75
N PHE A 210 -25.44 11.09 12.57
CA PHE A 210 -24.82 11.07 13.89
C PHE A 210 -23.67 10.05 13.86
N SER A 211 -22.48 10.54 13.51
CA SER A 211 -21.27 9.74 13.42
C SER A 211 -20.82 9.24 14.79
N LEU A 212 -20.21 8.06 14.79
CA LEU A 212 -19.45 7.58 15.94
C LEU A 212 -18.31 8.56 16.23
N ALA A 213 -18.09 8.89 17.50
CA ALA A 213 -16.92 9.67 17.87
C ALA A 213 -15.65 8.80 17.69
N PRO A 214 -14.53 9.36 17.20
CA PRO A 214 -13.28 8.63 17.08
C PRO A 214 -12.89 7.97 18.42
N PRO A 215 -12.69 6.64 18.49
CA PRO A 215 -12.51 5.91 19.75
C PRO A 215 -11.13 6.07 20.40
N GLY A 216 -10.17 6.69 19.71
CA GLY A 216 -8.80 6.88 20.17
C GLY A 216 -8.26 8.29 19.89
N PRO A 217 -7.02 8.60 20.30
CA PRO A 217 -6.37 9.86 19.96
C PRO A 217 -6.09 9.98 18.45
N MET A 218 -6.13 11.20 17.93
CA MET A 218 -5.85 11.54 16.53
C MET A 218 -4.91 12.75 16.44
N TYR A 219 -4.28 12.95 15.29
CA TYR A 219 -3.47 14.14 15.03
C TYR A 219 -4.28 15.43 15.07
N LEU A 220 -5.59 15.39 14.78
CA LEU A 220 -6.45 16.56 14.99
C LEU A 220 -6.50 16.99 16.47
N ASP A 221 -6.42 16.04 17.42
CA ASP A 221 -6.32 16.37 18.84
C ASP A 221 -4.96 16.98 19.18
N ALA A 222 -3.88 16.41 18.65
CA ALA A 222 -2.53 16.91 18.88
C ALA A 222 -2.37 18.34 18.34
N LEU A 223 -2.91 18.63 17.15
CA LEU A 223 -2.95 19.99 16.59
C LEU A 223 -3.73 20.95 17.48
N ALA A 224 -4.91 20.54 17.96
CA ALA A 224 -5.70 21.36 18.87
C ALA A 224 -4.98 21.63 20.20
N GLN A 225 -4.30 20.64 20.77
CA GLN A 225 -3.48 20.78 21.98
C GLN A 225 -2.30 21.73 21.78
N ALA A 226 -1.68 21.71 20.60
CA ALA A 226 -0.61 22.63 20.21
C ALA A 226 -1.12 24.03 19.81
N GLY A 227 -2.43 24.30 19.88
CA GLY A 227 -3.03 25.58 19.49
C GLY A 227 -3.02 25.85 17.98
N VAL A 228 -2.85 24.81 17.16
CA VAL A 228 -2.87 24.90 15.70
C VAL A 228 -4.32 24.88 15.22
N PRO A 229 -4.80 25.91 14.50
CA PRO A 229 -6.18 25.96 14.05
C PRO A 229 -6.45 24.98 12.91
N VAL A 230 -7.62 24.34 12.94
CA VAL A 230 -8.12 23.44 11.90
C VAL A 230 -9.40 23.99 11.30
N VAL A 231 -9.40 24.25 10.00
CA VAL A 231 -10.57 24.63 9.20
C VAL A 231 -11.05 23.40 8.44
N ALA A 232 -12.26 22.94 8.75
CA ALA A 232 -12.89 21.78 8.14
C ALA A 232 -13.97 22.22 7.14
N LEU A 233 -13.85 21.79 5.89
CA LEU A 233 -14.86 22.02 4.85
C LEU A 233 -15.65 20.76 4.54
N GLY A 234 -16.93 20.93 4.20
CA GLY A 234 -17.81 19.84 3.82
C GLY A 234 -18.07 18.89 5.00
N LYS A 235 -17.88 17.59 4.77
CA LYS A 235 -18.19 16.53 5.75
C LYS A 235 -17.10 16.25 6.79
N ILE A 236 -15.94 16.90 6.70
CA ILE A 236 -14.80 16.62 7.59
C ILE A 236 -15.20 16.68 9.06
N SER A 237 -15.85 17.76 9.49
CA SER A 237 -16.26 17.89 10.90
C SER A 237 -17.29 16.83 11.33
N GLU A 238 -18.12 16.33 10.42
CA GLU A 238 -19.10 15.27 10.73
C GLU A 238 -18.41 13.91 10.86
N ILE A 239 -17.40 13.64 10.02
CA ILE A 239 -16.59 12.41 10.04
C ILE A 239 -15.79 12.30 11.35
N PHE A 240 -15.25 13.41 11.84
CA PHE A 240 -14.50 13.47 13.10
C PHE A 240 -15.36 13.82 14.33
N ALA A 241 -16.68 13.88 14.19
CA ALA A 241 -17.61 14.29 15.27
C ALA A 241 -17.20 15.63 15.94
N GLY A 242 -16.66 16.58 15.17
CA GLY A 242 -16.18 17.89 15.61
C GLY A 242 -14.84 17.88 16.37
N ARG A 243 -14.25 16.71 16.58
CA ARG A 243 -13.04 16.56 17.40
C ARG A 243 -11.82 17.17 16.71
N GLY A 244 -11.14 18.08 17.41
CA GLY A 244 -9.96 18.80 16.91
C GLY A 244 -10.23 19.85 15.83
N VAL A 245 -11.50 20.14 15.51
CA VAL A 245 -11.90 21.14 14.51
C VAL A 245 -12.12 22.50 15.18
N SER A 246 -11.43 23.54 14.70
CA SER A 246 -11.59 24.91 15.21
C SER A 246 -12.74 25.66 14.50
N THR A 247 -12.85 25.47 13.19
CA THR A 247 -13.86 26.14 12.35
C THR A 247 -14.45 25.12 11.38
N GLN A 248 -15.78 24.95 11.41
CA GLN A 248 -16.52 24.13 10.45
C GLN A 248 -17.25 25.02 9.45
N LEU A 249 -17.07 24.75 8.15
CA LEU A 249 -17.83 25.39 7.07
C LEU A 249 -18.55 24.32 6.25
N LYS A 250 -19.88 24.44 6.21
CA LYS A 250 -20.73 23.54 5.42
C LYS A 250 -20.72 24.00 3.96
N VAL A 251 -20.55 23.05 3.06
CA VAL A 251 -20.52 23.29 1.62
C VAL A 251 -21.30 22.17 0.93
N GLY A 252 -22.06 22.50 -0.11
CA GLY A 252 -23.08 21.62 -0.69
C GLY A 252 -22.61 20.75 -1.85
N SER A 253 -21.50 21.10 -2.50
CA SER A 253 -20.96 20.42 -3.68
C SER A 253 -19.43 20.44 -3.70
N ASN A 254 -18.81 19.57 -4.51
CA ASN A 254 -17.38 19.55 -4.74
C ASN A 254 -16.88 20.85 -5.38
N VAL A 255 -17.65 21.42 -6.30
CA VAL A 255 -17.33 22.69 -6.96
C VAL A 255 -17.29 23.83 -5.94
N ASP A 256 -18.31 23.95 -5.10
CA ASP A 256 -18.36 24.99 -4.06
C ASP A 256 -17.23 24.80 -3.04
N ASN A 257 -16.92 23.54 -2.67
CA ASN A 257 -15.79 23.21 -1.80
C ASN A 257 -14.48 23.73 -2.38
N LEU A 258 -14.20 23.42 -3.65
CA LEU A 258 -12.97 23.83 -4.34
C LEU A 258 -12.87 25.35 -4.48
N CYS A 259 -13.97 26.03 -4.83
CA CYS A 259 -14.03 27.50 -4.85
C CYS A 259 -13.70 28.10 -3.48
N LEU A 260 -14.25 27.54 -2.40
CA LEU A 260 -13.98 28.03 -1.05
C LEU A 260 -12.54 27.75 -0.61
N VAL A 261 -11.95 26.62 -0.99
CA VAL A 261 -10.52 26.35 -0.78
C VAL A 261 -9.68 27.42 -1.48
N GLN A 262 -9.96 27.73 -2.75
CA GLN A 262 -9.26 28.78 -3.49
C GLN A 262 -9.36 30.14 -2.77
N ASP A 263 -10.55 30.52 -2.33
CA ASP A 263 -10.78 31.78 -1.62
C ASP A 263 -10.05 31.83 -0.27
N LEU A 264 -10.03 30.74 0.49
CA LEU A 264 -9.30 30.66 1.76
C LEU A 264 -7.79 30.75 1.56
N VAL A 265 -7.26 30.01 0.59
CA VAL A 265 -5.81 30.01 0.28
C VAL A 265 -5.34 31.38 -0.21
N ARG A 266 -6.16 32.06 -1.04
CA ARG A 266 -5.93 33.43 -1.55
C ARG A 266 -6.22 34.53 -0.52
N GLY A 267 -6.85 34.20 0.61
CA GLY A 267 -7.23 35.18 1.64
C GLY A 267 -8.40 36.09 1.23
N ARG A 268 -9.28 35.61 0.35
CA ARG A 268 -10.48 36.31 -0.16
C ARG A 268 -11.77 35.89 0.55
N ALA A 269 -11.75 34.81 1.33
CA ALA A 269 -12.91 34.30 2.05
C ALA A 269 -13.44 35.34 3.07
N PRO A 270 -14.70 35.80 2.95
CA PRO A 270 -15.27 36.77 3.90
C PRO A 270 -15.38 36.19 5.31
N GLY A 271 -14.93 36.95 6.30
CA GLY A 271 -15.09 36.60 7.73
C GLY A 271 -14.16 35.50 8.25
N ILE A 272 -13.33 34.88 7.40
CA ILE A 272 -12.46 33.77 7.78
C ILE A 272 -11.06 33.98 7.22
N ARG A 273 -10.04 33.89 8.08
CA ARG A 273 -8.64 34.03 7.68
C ARG A 273 -7.89 32.71 7.88
N PHE A 274 -7.38 32.14 6.79
CA PHE A 274 -6.51 30.96 6.83
C PHE A 274 -5.04 31.35 6.62
N ASN A 275 -4.39 31.79 7.70
CA ASN A 275 -2.98 32.24 7.69
C ASN A 275 -2.01 31.23 8.31
N GLN A 276 -2.50 30.25 9.04
CA GLN A 276 -1.74 29.17 9.66
C GLN A 276 -2.63 27.95 9.89
N GLY A 277 -2.02 26.78 10.08
CA GLY A 277 -2.71 25.56 10.47
C GLY A 277 -3.16 24.69 9.31
N LEU A 278 -4.18 23.87 9.55
CA LEU A 278 -4.69 22.87 8.61
C LEU A 278 -6.02 23.32 8.00
N LEU A 279 -6.10 23.30 6.67
CA LEU A 279 -7.36 23.36 5.92
C LEU A 279 -7.62 21.95 5.37
N MET A 280 -8.64 21.27 5.87
CA MET A 280 -9.00 19.92 5.44
C MET A 280 -10.37 19.93 4.77
N THR A 281 -10.47 19.31 3.60
CA THR A 281 -11.72 19.20 2.83
C THR A 281 -11.92 17.79 2.30
N ASN A 282 -13.18 17.38 2.19
CA ASN A 282 -13.59 16.13 1.57
C ASN A 282 -14.51 16.42 0.36
N LEU A 283 -14.11 15.93 -0.82
CA LEU A 283 -14.85 16.04 -2.08
C LEU A 283 -15.78 14.83 -2.27
N VAL A 284 -16.80 14.74 -1.42
CA VAL A 284 -17.67 13.57 -1.26
C VAL A 284 -18.48 13.13 -2.49
N GLU A 285 -18.71 14.01 -3.48
CA GLU A 285 -19.61 13.65 -4.60
C GLU A 285 -19.06 12.52 -5.49
N PHE A 286 -17.72 12.35 -5.55
CA PHE A 286 -17.06 11.21 -6.20
C PHE A 286 -17.68 9.88 -5.76
N ASP A 287 -17.75 9.67 -4.45
CA ASP A 287 -18.37 8.53 -3.83
C ASP A 287 -19.91 8.51 -3.99
N MET A 288 -20.60 9.56 -3.51
CA MET A 288 -22.06 9.48 -3.30
C MET A 288 -22.93 9.73 -4.54
N ILE A 289 -22.41 10.40 -5.56
CA ILE A 289 -23.16 10.74 -6.78
C ILE A 289 -22.79 9.77 -7.90
N TRP A 290 -21.51 9.46 -8.09
CA TRP A 290 -21.04 8.71 -9.25
C TRP A 290 -20.54 7.31 -8.92
N GLY A 291 -19.71 7.16 -7.86
CA GLY A 291 -19.11 5.90 -7.43
C GLY A 291 -20.15 4.82 -7.11
N HIS A 292 -20.91 5.00 -6.03
CA HIS A 292 -21.97 4.05 -5.61
C HIS A 292 -23.08 3.82 -6.66
N ARG A 293 -23.16 4.67 -7.69
CA ARG A 293 -24.15 4.57 -8.77
C ARG A 293 -23.58 3.97 -10.05
N ASN A 294 -22.30 3.60 -10.05
CA ASN A 294 -21.57 3.07 -11.20
C ASN A 294 -21.69 3.96 -12.45
N ASP A 295 -21.64 5.28 -12.25
CA ASP A 295 -21.70 6.28 -13.32
C ASP A 295 -20.30 6.66 -13.78
N VAL A 296 -19.78 5.88 -14.73
CA VAL A 296 -18.43 6.02 -15.30
C VAL A 296 -18.21 7.41 -15.93
N GLU A 297 -19.12 7.89 -16.77
CA GLU A 297 -18.99 9.18 -17.47
C GLU A 297 -19.10 10.37 -16.52
N GLY A 298 -20.02 10.29 -15.56
CA GLY A 298 -20.17 11.30 -14.52
C GLY A 298 -18.94 11.40 -13.63
N PHE A 299 -18.36 10.26 -13.23
CA PHE A 299 -17.13 10.21 -12.43
C PHE A 299 -15.96 10.86 -13.18
N ALA A 300 -15.76 10.52 -14.46
CA ALA A 300 -14.71 11.11 -15.29
C ALA A 300 -14.87 12.63 -15.43
N THR A 301 -16.09 13.10 -15.71
CA THR A 301 -16.41 14.54 -15.82
C THR A 301 -16.15 15.29 -14.51
N ALA A 302 -16.49 14.66 -13.38
CA ALA A 302 -16.22 15.23 -12.06
C ALA A 302 -14.72 15.36 -11.78
N LEU A 303 -13.91 14.38 -12.21
CA LEU A 303 -12.44 14.45 -12.10
C LEU A 303 -11.87 15.60 -12.94
N GLU A 304 -12.35 15.77 -14.18
CA GLU A 304 -11.94 16.91 -15.03
C GLU A 304 -12.29 18.27 -14.37
N THR A 305 -13.44 18.35 -13.73
CA THR A 305 -13.88 19.55 -13.00
C THR A 305 -12.97 19.85 -11.80
N ALA A 306 -12.61 18.82 -11.03
CA ALA A 306 -11.68 18.97 -9.91
C ALA A 306 -10.25 19.31 -10.37
N ASP A 307 -9.78 18.68 -11.46
CA ASP A 307 -8.48 18.96 -12.07
C ASP A 307 -8.34 20.42 -12.51
N ALA A 308 -9.37 20.99 -13.14
CA ALA A 308 -9.38 22.39 -13.55
C ALA A 308 -9.23 23.34 -12.34
N ALA A 309 -9.95 23.07 -11.24
CA ALA A 309 -9.88 23.89 -10.03
C ALA A 309 -8.54 23.75 -9.27
N LEU A 310 -7.86 22.61 -9.40
CA LEU A 310 -6.57 22.36 -8.74
C LEU A 310 -5.46 23.30 -9.24
N ALA A 311 -5.48 23.68 -10.53
CA ALA A 311 -4.49 24.61 -11.10
C ALA A 311 -4.44 25.92 -10.29
N ASP A 312 -5.61 26.50 -10.06
CA ASP A 312 -5.80 27.75 -9.31
C ASP A 312 -5.39 27.65 -7.84
N ILE A 313 -5.59 26.47 -7.22
CA ILE A 313 -5.20 26.20 -5.82
C ILE A 313 -3.67 26.14 -5.73
N VAL A 314 -3.03 25.37 -6.63
CA VAL A 314 -1.57 25.21 -6.67
C VAL A 314 -0.88 26.55 -6.89
N ASP A 315 -1.36 27.36 -7.83
CA ASP A 315 -0.80 28.69 -8.11
C ASP A 315 -0.98 29.68 -6.95
N ALA A 316 -1.97 29.46 -6.07
CA ALA A 316 -2.22 30.30 -4.91
C ALA A 316 -1.41 29.91 -3.66
N LEU A 317 -0.71 28.76 -3.67
CA LEU A 317 0.12 28.33 -2.56
C LEU A 317 1.32 29.28 -2.36
N ARG A 318 1.62 29.58 -1.10
CA ARG A 318 2.82 30.32 -0.71
C ARG A 318 4.02 29.37 -0.70
N PRO A 319 5.27 29.86 -0.78
CA PRO A 319 6.47 29.01 -0.79
C PRO A 319 6.60 28.03 0.39
N ASN A 320 6.04 28.39 1.55
CA ASN A 320 6.07 27.57 2.76
C ASN A 320 4.75 26.83 3.02
N ASP A 321 3.80 26.84 2.08
CA ASP A 321 2.59 26.05 2.21
C ASP A 321 2.85 24.60 1.80
N ARG A 322 2.04 23.69 2.34
CA ARG A 322 1.96 22.30 1.90
C ARG A 322 0.60 22.03 1.30
N LEU A 323 0.56 21.21 0.26
CA LEU A 323 -0.66 20.60 -0.26
C LEU A 323 -0.48 19.07 -0.23
N ILE A 324 -1.44 18.38 0.36
CA ILE A 324 -1.60 16.93 0.28
C ILE A 324 -2.91 16.66 -0.42
N LEU A 325 -2.85 15.92 -1.53
CA LEU A 325 -4.01 15.39 -2.23
C LEU A 325 -3.99 13.87 -2.14
N THR A 326 -5.10 13.28 -1.71
CA THR A 326 -5.25 11.83 -1.55
C THR A 326 -6.71 11.41 -1.67
N ALA A 327 -7.02 10.14 -1.40
CA ALA A 327 -8.36 9.59 -1.23
C ALA A 327 -8.39 8.75 0.05
N ASP A 328 -9.54 8.24 0.46
CA ASP A 328 -9.73 7.49 1.70
C ASP A 328 -10.17 6.03 1.49
N HIS A 329 -10.51 5.65 0.27
CA HIS A 329 -10.72 4.28 -0.22
C HIS A 329 -10.86 4.31 -1.76
N GLY A 330 -11.18 3.17 -2.37
CA GLY A 330 -11.69 3.10 -3.74
C GLY A 330 -13.22 3.03 -3.77
N VAL A 331 -13.81 3.36 -4.92
CA VAL A 331 -15.20 3.06 -5.26
C VAL A 331 -15.29 2.90 -6.78
N ASP A 332 -14.91 1.71 -7.25
CA ASP A 332 -14.75 1.46 -8.69
C ASP A 332 -16.12 1.42 -9.40
N PRO A 333 -16.47 2.45 -10.21
CA PRO A 333 -17.79 2.55 -10.84
C PRO A 333 -17.94 1.58 -12.02
N THR A 334 -16.91 0.80 -12.33
CA THR A 334 -16.91 -0.16 -13.44
C THR A 334 -17.18 -1.59 -13.00
N THR A 335 -17.28 -1.84 -11.69
CA THR A 335 -17.59 -3.15 -11.13
C THR A 335 -19.09 -3.33 -10.91
N PRO A 336 -19.59 -4.58 -10.77
CA PRO A 336 -20.99 -4.82 -10.38
C PRO A 336 -21.29 -4.39 -8.93
N SER A 337 -20.26 -4.19 -8.10
CA SER A 337 -20.44 -3.73 -6.73
C SER A 337 -21.05 -2.33 -6.70
N THR A 338 -21.80 -2.04 -5.65
CA THR A 338 -22.27 -0.68 -5.33
C THR A 338 -21.77 -0.25 -3.96
N ASP A 339 -20.83 -1.01 -3.38
CA ASP A 339 -20.11 -0.73 -2.15
C ASP A 339 -18.70 -0.18 -2.49
N HIS A 340 -18.00 0.35 -1.49
CA HIS A 340 -16.61 0.77 -1.65
C HIS A 340 -15.70 -0.40 -2.05
N SER A 341 -14.54 -0.10 -2.62
CA SER A 341 -13.51 -1.07 -2.97
C SER A 341 -12.24 -0.92 -2.11
N ARG A 342 -11.66 -2.07 -1.73
CA ARG A 342 -10.42 -2.18 -0.98
C ARG A 342 -9.19 -1.89 -1.85
N GLU A 343 -8.89 -0.61 -2.03
CA GLU A 343 -7.84 -0.12 -2.94
C GLU A 343 -6.76 0.72 -2.24
N TYR A 344 -5.58 0.79 -2.88
CA TYR A 344 -4.62 1.85 -2.62
C TYR A 344 -5.23 3.20 -2.99
N VAL A 345 -4.82 4.27 -2.33
CA VAL A 345 -5.23 5.66 -2.66
C VAL A 345 -4.03 6.45 -3.18
N PRO A 346 -4.21 7.41 -4.10
CA PRO A 346 -3.10 8.22 -4.59
C PRO A 346 -2.57 9.13 -3.48
N LEU A 347 -1.29 9.49 -3.56
CA LEU A 347 -0.69 10.57 -2.79
C LEU A 347 0.02 11.52 -3.75
N LEU A 348 -0.35 12.80 -3.71
CA LEU A 348 0.41 13.88 -4.34
C LEU A 348 0.71 14.93 -3.27
N MET A 349 1.99 15.12 -2.96
CA MET A 349 2.44 16.07 -1.93
C MET A 349 3.29 17.19 -2.53
N LEU A 350 2.92 18.44 -2.25
CA LEU A 350 3.60 19.65 -2.69
C LEU A 350 4.11 20.53 -1.53
N PRO A 351 5.25 21.22 -1.70
CA PRO A 351 6.21 21.00 -2.79
C PRO A 351 6.90 19.63 -2.63
N ARG A 352 7.32 19.06 -3.76
CA ARG A 352 8.16 17.85 -3.79
C ARG A 352 9.46 18.10 -2.99
N PRO A 353 9.77 17.28 -1.97
CA PRO A 353 11.03 17.41 -1.24
C PRO A 353 12.26 17.28 -2.16
N ALA A 354 13.31 18.05 -1.88
CA ALA A 354 14.47 18.16 -2.78
C ALA A 354 15.26 16.86 -2.98
N GLN A 355 15.18 15.94 -2.01
CA GLN A 355 15.87 14.64 -2.04
C GLN A 355 14.94 13.51 -2.46
N THR A 356 13.72 13.83 -2.92
CA THR A 356 12.75 12.81 -3.33
C THR A 356 13.27 12.08 -4.56
N PRO A 357 13.44 10.75 -4.50
CA PRO A 357 13.88 9.97 -5.64
C PRO A 357 12.87 10.06 -6.79
N HIS A 358 13.30 9.58 -7.95
CA HIS A 358 12.43 9.42 -9.11
C HIS A 358 11.61 8.12 -8.99
N ALA A 359 10.76 8.07 -7.97
CA ALA A 359 10.01 6.88 -7.60
C ALA A 359 8.70 7.22 -6.85
N VAL A 360 7.79 6.26 -6.86
CA VAL A 360 6.51 6.27 -6.13
C VAL A 360 6.78 5.93 -4.67
N TYR A 361 6.34 6.80 -3.77
CA TYR A 361 6.29 6.54 -2.33
C TYR A 361 5.20 5.50 -2.02
N GLU A 362 5.55 4.35 -1.44
CA GLU A 362 4.57 3.37 -0.94
C GLU A 362 4.42 3.56 0.56
N GLY A 363 3.26 4.02 1.02
CA GLY A 363 3.07 4.39 2.42
C GLY A 363 1.77 3.87 3.02
N HIS A 364 1.45 4.43 4.18
CA HIS A 364 0.19 4.20 4.88
C HIS A 364 -0.64 5.47 4.98
N PHE A 365 -1.96 5.36 5.19
CA PHE A 365 -2.80 6.56 5.31
C PHE A 365 -2.33 7.41 6.49
N SER A 366 -1.96 6.76 7.60
CA SER A 366 -1.43 7.43 8.79
C SER A 366 -0.18 8.29 8.57
N ASP A 367 0.61 8.01 7.53
CA ASP A 367 1.78 8.81 7.16
C ASP A 367 1.40 10.27 6.84
N THR A 368 0.20 10.50 6.29
CA THR A 368 -0.25 11.86 5.98
C THR A 368 -0.47 12.67 7.25
N GLY A 369 -1.04 12.05 8.29
CA GLY A 369 -1.31 12.71 9.57
C GLY A 369 -0.01 13.01 10.33
N ALA A 370 0.91 12.05 10.36
CA ALA A 370 2.24 12.22 10.94
C ALA A 370 2.99 13.37 10.28
N THR A 371 2.95 13.44 8.94
CA THR A 371 3.57 14.51 8.15
C THR A 371 2.93 15.86 8.41
N VAL A 372 1.60 15.94 8.51
CA VAL A 372 0.90 17.20 8.83
C VAL A 372 1.24 17.69 10.23
N ALA A 373 1.26 16.77 11.21
CA ALA A 373 1.56 17.10 12.59
C ALA A 373 3.00 17.59 12.77
N GLU A 374 3.99 16.86 12.25
CA GLU A 374 5.39 17.29 12.24
C GLU A 374 5.54 18.66 11.57
N PHE A 375 4.93 18.82 10.40
CA PHE A 375 5.06 20.06 9.65
C PHE A 375 4.47 21.26 10.39
N LEU A 376 3.29 21.13 11.01
CA LEU A 376 2.60 22.26 11.64
C LEU A 376 3.09 22.56 13.06
N THR A 377 3.58 21.55 13.79
CA THR A 377 4.02 21.69 15.19
C THR A 377 5.54 21.77 15.34
N GLY A 378 6.29 21.12 14.45
CA GLY A 378 7.74 20.94 14.57
C GLY A 378 8.14 19.88 15.61
N GLU A 379 7.18 19.12 16.13
CA GLU A 379 7.41 18.04 17.09
C GLU A 379 7.39 16.68 16.39
N ASP A 380 8.11 15.72 16.95
CA ASP A 380 8.07 14.33 16.46
C ASP A 380 6.66 13.75 16.65
N PRO A 381 6.10 13.08 15.63
CA PRO A 381 4.77 12.50 15.73
C PRO A 381 4.71 11.40 16.80
N VAL A 382 3.65 11.45 17.62
CA VAL A 382 3.43 10.52 18.75
C VAL A 382 2.36 9.44 18.47
N LEU A 383 1.70 9.53 17.31
CA LEU A 383 0.68 8.57 16.87
C LEU A 383 1.24 7.76 15.66
N PRO A 384 0.56 6.71 15.20
CA PRO A 384 0.99 5.96 14.02
C PRO A 384 1.25 6.81 12.77
N GLY A 385 2.13 6.32 11.90
CA GLY A 385 2.47 6.91 10.60
C GLY A 385 3.92 7.39 10.51
N ASP A 386 4.53 7.20 9.34
CA ASP A 386 5.87 7.72 9.04
C ASP A 386 5.78 9.17 8.51
N VAL A 387 6.79 10.00 8.81
CA VAL A 387 6.87 11.35 8.25
C VAL A 387 7.40 11.27 6.82
N ILE A 388 6.53 11.53 5.83
CA ILE A 388 6.81 11.38 4.39
C ILE A 388 8.03 12.21 3.95
N THR A 389 8.23 13.39 4.54
CA THR A 389 9.36 14.28 4.23
C THR A 389 10.72 13.75 4.68
N LEU A 390 10.77 12.71 5.53
CA LEU A 390 12.00 11.99 5.88
C LEU A 390 12.43 10.99 4.79
N LEU A 391 11.55 10.71 3.82
CA LEU A 391 11.82 9.89 2.63
C LEU A 391 12.25 8.45 2.94
N ARG A 392 11.83 7.92 4.09
CA ARG A 392 12.04 6.56 4.55
C ARG A 392 10.68 5.90 4.80
N PRO A 393 9.91 5.56 3.75
CA PRO A 393 8.63 4.90 3.96
C PRO A 393 8.78 3.58 4.71
N GLY A 394 7.69 3.06 5.28
CA GLY A 394 7.58 1.68 5.76
C GLY A 394 7.40 0.62 4.65
N ARG A 395 6.89 0.98 3.45
CA ARG A 395 6.83 0.12 2.23
C ARG A 395 7.65 0.69 1.06
N GLY A 396 8.47 -0.14 0.40
CA GLY A 396 9.62 0.31 -0.41
C GLY A 396 9.27 1.39 -1.43
N TRP A 397 10.27 2.11 -1.94
CA TRP A 397 10.00 2.97 -3.10
C TRP A 397 9.73 2.10 -4.33
N ARG A 398 8.62 2.31 -5.03
CA ARG A 398 8.33 1.63 -6.29
C ARG A 398 8.73 2.52 -7.46
N ARG A 399 9.27 1.95 -8.54
CA ARG A 399 9.56 2.71 -9.77
C ARG A 399 8.31 3.41 -10.32
N TYR A 400 8.49 4.58 -10.91
CA TYR A 400 7.43 5.21 -11.69
C TYR A 400 6.97 4.30 -12.84
N THR A 401 5.73 4.50 -13.27
CA THR A 401 5.27 4.00 -14.57
C THR A 401 6.24 4.47 -15.66
N PRO A 402 6.79 3.56 -16.50
CA PRO A 402 7.73 3.95 -17.55
C PRO A 402 7.11 4.97 -18.52
N VAL A 403 7.88 6.00 -18.88
CA VAL A 403 7.52 6.90 -19.98
C VAL A 403 7.85 6.17 -21.28
N LEU A 404 6.85 5.60 -21.94
CA LEU A 404 7.05 5.01 -23.26
C LEU A 404 7.34 6.12 -24.27
N ALA A 405 8.59 6.23 -24.72
CA ALA A 405 8.95 7.16 -25.78
C ALA A 405 8.22 6.79 -27.08
N PRO A 406 7.72 7.76 -27.87
CA PRO A 406 7.29 7.50 -29.23
C PRO A 406 8.46 6.91 -30.03
N ALA A 407 8.18 5.98 -30.95
CA ALA A 407 9.18 5.44 -31.86
C ALA A 407 9.69 6.55 -32.81
N GLY A 408 10.70 7.32 -32.37
CA GLY A 408 11.25 8.42 -33.14
C GLY A 408 12.45 9.08 -32.46
N GLY A 409 13.63 8.86 -33.02
CA GLY A 409 14.81 9.74 -32.93
C GLY A 409 15.31 10.10 -31.53
N ALA A 410 16.26 9.31 -31.02
CA ALA A 410 17.04 9.67 -29.85
C ALA A 410 17.85 10.96 -30.09
N THR A 411 17.46 12.07 -29.47
CA THR A 411 18.36 13.19 -29.15
C THR A 411 17.95 13.86 -27.84
N GLY A 412 18.85 13.79 -26.85
CA GLY A 412 18.75 14.51 -25.56
C GLY A 412 18.54 13.60 -24.36
N ARG A 413 19.64 13.18 -23.70
CA ARG A 413 19.61 12.51 -22.39
C ARG A 413 19.23 13.54 -21.32
N ALA A 414 18.08 13.36 -20.68
CA ALA A 414 17.76 14.04 -19.42
C ALA A 414 18.64 13.47 -18.28
N PRO A 415 19.03 14.27 -17.27
CA PRO A 415 19.88 13.78 -16.19
C PRO A 415 19.08 13.04 -15.09
N ARG A 416 19.61 11.85 -14.76
CA ARG A 416 19.62 11.13 -13.47
C ARG A 416 18.28 10.77 -12.80
N ALA A 417 17.95 9.47 -12.84
CA ALA A 417 17.29 8.81 -11.73
C ALA A 417 18.32 8.65 -10.59
N ASP A 418 18.10 9.36 -9.48
CA ASP A 418 18.76 9.04 -8.22
C ASP A 418 18.39 7.61 -7.80
N PRO A 419 19.33 6.84 -7.23
CA PRO A 419 19.04 5.49 -6.73
C PRO A 419 17.86 5.54 -5.74
N LEU A 420 17.03 4.49 -5.73
CA LEU A 420 15.96 4.35 -4.74
C LEU A 420 16.57 4.50 -3.32
N PRO A 421 16.04 5.38 -2.45
CA PRO A 421 16.59 5.61 -1.12
C PRO A 421 16.55 4.32 -0.31
N CYS A 422 17.68 3.98 0.28
CA CYS A 422 17.81 2.83 1.16
C CYS A 422 17.12 3.10 2.51
N ARG A 423 16.30 2.18 3.01
CA ARG A 423 15.79 2.24 4.39
C ARG A 423 16.82 1.84 5.42
N VAL A 424 17.68 0.90 5.03
CA VAL A 424 18.68 0.28 5.90
C VAL A 424 20.04 0.27 5.21
N GLY A 425 21.11 0.16 5.98
CA GLY A 425 22.45 0.16 5.44
C GLY A 425 23.46 -0.52 6.35
N LYS A 426 24.72 -0.06 6.26
CA LYS A 426 25.83 -0.67 6.98
C LYS A 426 25.71 -0.55 8.51
N GLU A 427 25.03 0.48 9.02
CA GLU A 427 24.86 0.65 10.48
C GLU A 427 23.86 -0.35 11.05
N GLU A 428 22.70 -0.52 10.40
CA GLU A 428 21.70 -1.54 10.77
C GLU A 428 22.31 -2.95 10.66
N ALA A 429 23.09 -3.21 9.60
CA ALA A 429 23.83 -4.46 9.44
C ALA A 429 24.81 -4.71 10.61
N LYS A 430 25.54 -3.69 11.09
CA LYS A 430 26.44 -3.80 12.25
C LYS A 430 25.67 -4.04 13.54
N ILE A 431 24.49 -3.43 13.72
CA ILE A 431 23.63 -3.67 14.89
C ILE A 431 23.19 -5.14 14.91
N ALA A 432 22.68 -5.63 13.78
CA ALA A 432 22.28 -7.02 13.62
C ALA A 432 23.45 -7.99 13.84
N ALA A 433 24.64 -7.68 13.29
CA ALA A 433 25.85 -8.50 13.43
C ALA A 433 26.32 -8.62 14.88
N ARG A 434 26.36 -7.50 15.64
CA ARG A 434 26.70 -7.54 17.08
C ARG A 434 25.70 -8.37 17.88
N TRP A 435 24.42 -8.32 17.50
CA TRP A 435 23.41 -9.15 18.13
C TRP A 435 23.62 -10.64 17.81
N LEU A 436 23.95 -10.99 16.56
CA LEU A 436 24.29 -12.36 16.17
C LEU A 436 25.53 -12.86 16.93
N GLU A 437 26.57 -12.03 17.06
CA GLU A 437 27.76 -12.38 17.83
C GLU A 437 27.44 -12.65 19.30
N ALA A 438 26.60 -11.83 19.92
CA ALA A 438 26.16 -12.05 21.29
C ALA A 438 25.27 -13.30 21.46
N ALA A 439 24.43 -13.60 20.47
CA ALA A 439 23.48 -14.72 20.53
C ALA A 439 24.08 -16.07 20.11
N LEU A 440 25.02 -16.07 19.16
CA LEU A 440 25.54 -17.26 18.48
C LEU A 440 27.06 -17.42 18.57
N GLY A 441 27.78 -16.42 19.07
CA GLY A 441 29.24 -16.42 19.15
C GLY A 441 29.92 -16.04 17.84
N THR A 442 31.14 -16.55 17.65
CA THR A 442 31.99 -16.23 16.49
C THR A 442 31.30 -16.60 15.17
N ALA A 443 31.40 -15.72 14.18
CA ALA A 443 30.85 -15.97 12.86
C ALA A 443 31.46 -17.22 12.19
N PRO A 444 30.64 -18.04 11.52
CA PRO A 444 31.11 -19.01 10.55
C PRO A 444 31.95 -18.35 9.45
N ASP A 445 32.95 -19.04 8.91
CA ASP A 445 33.72 -18.51 7.76
C ASP A 445 32.89 -18.49 6.47
N VAL A 446 31.86 -19.35 6.38
CA VAL A 446 31.04 -19.56 5.18
C VAL A 446 29.55 -19.38 5.49
N ALA A 447 28.82 -18.78 4.55
CA ALA A 447 27.37 -18.76 4.54
C ALA A 447 26.78 -19.35 3.26
N VAL A 448 25.56 -19.89 3.34
CA VAL A 448 24.76 -20.38 2.21
C VAL A 448 23.38 -19.73 2.27
N VAL A 449 22.98 -19.05 1.20
CA VAL A 449 21.64 -18.45 1.04
C VAL A 449 20.80 -19.31 0.11
N LEU A 450 19.72 -19.86 0.64
CA LEU A 450 18.83 -20.79 -0.07
C LEU A 450 17.74 -20.04 -0.84
N GLY A 451 17.46 -20.48 -2.07
CA GLY A 451 16.35 -19.99 -2.91
C GLY A 451 15.04 -20.76 -2.67
N SER A 452 13.97 -20.36 -3.36
CA SER A 452 12.63 -20.91 -3.16
C SER A 452 12.58 -22.41 -3.42
N GLY A 453 12.07 -23.18 -2.45
CA GLY A 453 11.96 -24.64 -2.55
C GLY A 453 13.30 -25.39 -2.50
N LEU A 454 14.43 -24.69 -2.47
CA LEU A 454 15.77 -25.29 -2.37
C LEU A 454 16.06 -25.61 -0.90
N ALA A 455 15.56 -26.76 -0.44
CA ALA A 455 15.86 -27.30 0.89
C ALA A 455 16.89 -28.44 0.77
N PRO A 456 18.20 -28.12 0.69
CA PRO A 456 19.24 -29.15 0.66
C PRO A 456 19.19 -30.00 1.93
N HIS A 457 19.72 -31.22 1.82
CA HIS A 457 19.93 -32.01 3.03
C HIS A 457 21.11 -31.40 3.77
N ILE A 458 20.86 -30.74 4.90
CA ILE A 458 21.89 -30.16 5.75
C ILE A 458 22.55 -31.33 6.51
N PRO A 459 23.77 -31.76 6.14
CA PRO A 459 24.39 -32.90 6.78
C PRO A 459 25.22 -32.43 7.96
N GLY A 460 24.84 -32.80 9.20
CA GLY A 460 25.62 -32.50 10.40
C GLY A 460 24.77 -32.17 11.63
N GLU A 461 25.43 -31.98 12.77
CA GLU A 461 24.78 -31.50 13.99
C GLU A 461 24.42 -30.01 13.85
N ARG A 462 23.14 -29.70 14.09
CA ARG A 462 22.65 -28.32 14.12
C ARG A 462 23.06 -27.69 15.45
N ILE A 463 23.86 -26.65 15.37
CA ILE A 463 24.43 -25.93 16.52
C ILE A 463 23.41 -24.93 17.06
N ALA A 464 22.73 -24.19 16.17
CA ALA A 464 21.71 -23.21 16.54
C ALA A 464 20.71 -23.00 15.39
N SER A 465 19.51 -22.49 15.72
CA SER A 465 18.54 -22.02 14.74
C SER A 465 17.62 -20.95 15.31
N MET A 466 17.24 -19.96 14.49
CA MET A 466 16.30 -18.90 14.84
C MET A 466 15.55 -18.33 13.62
N PRO A 467 14.31 -17.88 13.79
CA PRO A 467 13.59 -17.16 12.73
C PRO A 467 14.20 -15.77 12.50
N TYR A 468 14.12 -15.26 11.26
CA TYR A 468 14.68 -13.95 10.88
C TYR A 468 14.14 -12.82 11.74
N GLY A 469 12.85 -12.82 12.09
CA GLY A 469 12.24 -11.78 12.92
C GLY A 469 12.78 -11.66 14.36
N LYS A 470 13.73 -12.50 14.79
CA LYS A 470 14.46 -12.32 16.06
C LYS A 470 15.72 -11.49 15.91
N VAL A 471 16.30 -11.41 14.72
CA VAL A 471 17.50 -10.62 14.44
C VAL A 471 17.07 -9.16 14.23
N PRO A 472 17.68 -8.18 14.91
CA PRO A 472 17.32 -6.77 14.74
C PRO A 472 17.36 -6.33 13.27
N HIS A 473 16.37 -5.56 12.83
CA HIS A 473 16.21 -5.03 11.48
C HIS A 473 16.00 -6.08 10.36
N TRP A 474 16.15 -7.37 10.63
CA TRP A 474 15.86 -8.41 9.65
C TRP A 474 14.37 -8.53 9.42
N LEU A 475 14.02 -8.82 8.17
CA LEU A 475 12.65 -8.93 7.72
C LEU A 475 12.22 -10.39 7.68
N GLN A 476 10.97 -10.63 8.08
CA GLN A 476 10.32 -11.93 7.89
C GLN A 476 9.63 -11.92 6.52
N GLY A 477 10.20 -12.63 5.55
CA GLY A 477 9.59 -12.81 4.23
C GLY A 477 8.28 -13.59 4.28
N ARG A 478 7.48 -13.45 3.23
CA ARG A 478 6.14 -14.06 3.05
C ARG A 478 6.07 -15.03 1.88
N VAL A 479 7.15 -15.17 1.10
CA VAL A 479 7.22 -16.08 -0.04
C VAL A 479 7.05 -17.54 0.40
N GLU A 480 6.12 -18.23 -0.25
CA GLU A 480 5.92 -19.66 -0.06
C GLU A 480 7.19 -20.43 -0.45
N GLY A 481 7.59 -21.38 0.41
CA GLY A 481 8.86 -22.10 0.26
C GLY A 481 10.08 -21.42 0.89
N HIS A 482 9.95 -20.25 1.53
CA HIS A 482 10.98 -19.61 2.35
C HIS A 482 10.68 -19.69 3.85
N PRO A 483 11.32 -20.61 4.60
CA PRO A 483 11.16 -20.68 6.05
C PRO A 483 11.55 -19.39 6.79
N CYS A 484 12.42 -18.56 6.17
CA CYS A 484 12.98 -17.34 6.75
C CYS A 484 13.59 -17.62 8.13
N GLU A 485 14.51 -18.58 8.14
CA GLU A 485 15.19 -19.10 9.33
C GLU A 485 16.69 -19.12 9.10
N LEU A 486 17.46 -18.62 10.07
CA LEU A 486 18.92 -18.73 10.13
C LEU A 486 19.29 -19.96 10.96
N SER A 487 20.08 -20.86 10.40
CA SER A 487 20.65 -22.02 11.11
C SER A 487 22.17 -22.01 11.06
N ILE A 488 22.81 -22.47 12.13
CA ILE A 488 24.24 -22.75 12.17
C ILE A 488 24.42 -24.26 12.25
N ALA A 489 25.19 -24.83 11.31
CA ALA A 489 25.47 -26.25 11.26
C ALA A 489 26.90 -26.51 10.75
N SER A 490 27.47 -27.66 11.11
CA SER A 490 28.71 -28.13 10.48
C SER A 490 28.40 -28.79 9.14
N TRP A 491 28.87 -28.24 8.03
CA TRP A 491 28.69 -28.80 6.68
C TRP A 491 30.05 -29.10 6.05
N VAL A 492 30.29 -30.38 5.74
CA VAL A 492 31.60 -30.90 5.29
C VAL A 492 32.74 -30.56 6.27
N GLY A 493 32.43 -30.46 7.57
CA GLY A 493 33.39 -30.10 8.61
C GLY A 493 33.62 -28.59 8.79
N HIS A 494 32.86 -27.73 8.12
CA HIS A 494 32.87 -26.29 8.34
C HIS A 494 31.66 -25.80 9.12
N PRO A 495 31.83 -24.98 10.16
CA PRO A 495 30.75 -24.14 10.64
C PRO A 495 30.22 -23.30 9.46
N THR A 496 28.93 -23.41 9.18
CA THR A 496 28.26 -22.74 8.06
C THR A 496 26.99 -22.06 8.56
N ALA A 497 26.82 -20.78 8.22
CA ALA A 497 25.55 -20.08 8.38
C ALA A 497 24.62 -20.41 7.20
N ILE A 498 23.41 -20.88 7.47
CA ILE A 498 22.46 -21.33 6.45
C ILE A 498 21.20 -20.46 6.57
N LEU A 499 20.99 -19.62 5.56
CA LEU A 499 19.83 -18.75 5.41
C LEU A 499 18.78 -19.49 4.59
N LYS A 500 17.71 -19.94 5.26
CA LYS A 500 16.63 -20.72 4.64
C LYS A 500 15.61 -19.79 4.00
N GLY A 501 15.91 -19.38 2.76
CA GLY A 501 15.12 -18.42 2.02
C GLY A 501 15.69 -17.01 2.10
N ARG A 502 15.04 -16.09 1.39
CA ARG A 502 15.37 -14.66 1.31
C ARG A 502 14.09 -13.82 1.22
N VAL A 503 14.25 -12.53 1.38
CA VAL A 503 13.21 -11.54 1.06
C VAL A 503 13.48 -10.97 -0.33
N HIS A 504 12.44 -10.52 -1.02
CA HIS A 504 12.53 -9.95 -2.36
C HIS A 504 11.85 -8.59 -2.45
N GLU A 505 12.25 -7.80 -3.46
CA GLU A 505 11.68 -6.47 -3.72
C GLU A 505 10.15 -6.53 -3.93
N TYR A 506 9.67 -7.55 -4.65
CA TYR A 506 8.25 -7.72 -4.95
C TYR A 506 7.36 -8.00 -3.73
N GLU A 507 7.95 -8.30 -2.57
CA GLU A 507 7.22 -8.43 -1.29
C GLU A 507 6.92 -7.06 -0.64
N GLY A 508 7.36 -5.97 -1.29
CA GLY A 508 7.21 -4.58 -0.84
C GLY A 508 8.46 -4.02 -0.14
N TYR A 509 9.61 -4.69 -0.27
CA TYR A 509 10.88 -4.29 0.32
C TYR A 509 11.74 -3.54 -0.69
N ASP A 510 12.60 -2.62 -0.24
CA ASP A 510 13.58 -1.99 -1.13
C ASP A 510 14.88 -2.84 -1.25
N LEU A 511 15.70 -2.58 -2.26
CA LEU A 511 16.91 -3.37 -2.50
C LEU A 511 17.90 -3.37 -1.32
N SER A 512 17.98 -2.30 -0.53
CA SER A 512 18.81 -2.24 0.67
C SER A 512 18.35 -3.21 1.76
N GLU A 513 17.05 -3.44 1.86
CA GLU A 513 16.45 -4.42 2.77
C GLU A 513 16.75 -5.86 2.32
N VAL A 514 16.66 -6.14 1.01
CA VAL A 514 17.05 -7.44 0.43
C VAL A 514 18.54 -7.72 0.68
N GLN A 515 19.38 -6.69 0.57
CA GLN A 515 20.83 -6.76 0.81
C GLN A 515 21.22 -6.93 2.28
N LEU A 516 20.34 -6.55 3.22
CA LEU A 516 20.67 -6.40 4.64
C LEU A 516 21.21 -7.71 5.25
N HIS A 517 20.63 -8.86 4.88
CA HIS A 517 21.05 -10.16 5.40
C HIS A 517 22.51 -10.46 5.04
N VAL A 518 22.91 -10.25 3.79
CA VAL A 518 24.29 -10.47 3.32
C VAL A 518 25.25 -9.47 3.97
N ARG A 519 24.87 -8.18 4.04
CA ARG A 519 25.68 -7.16 4.73
C ARG A 519 25.86 -7.48 6.21
N THR A 520 24.84 -8.03 6.85
CA THR A 520 24.90 -8.49 8.25
C THR A 520 25.89 -9.64 8.40
N LEU A 521 25.86 -10.64 7.50
CA LEU A 521 26.80 -11.76 7.53
C LEU A 521 28.26 -11.30 7.37
N ALA A 522 28.50 -10.39 6.43
CA ALA A 522 29.82 -9.78 6.25
C ALA A 522 30.28 -9.03 7.52
N ALA A 523 29.40 -8.21 8.10
CA ALA A 523 29.69 -7.46 9.33
C ALA A 523 29.88 -8.37 10.56
N TRP A 524 29.26 -9.56 10.59
CA TRP A 524 29.45 -10.55 11.65
C TRP A 524 30.82 -11.25 11.53
N GLY A 525 31.36 -11.37 10.31
CA GLY A 525 32.70 -11.91 10.05
C GLY A 525 32.75 -13.06 9.03
N VAL A 526 31.63 -13.35 8.35
CA VAL A 526 31.60 -14.30 7.23
C VAL A 526 32.48 -13.79 6.09
N LYS A 527 33.25 -14.69 5.46
CA LYS A 527 34.18 -14.33 4.36
C LYS A 527 33.75 -14.87 3.01
N LYS A 528 32.98 -15.95 3.01
CA LYS A 528 32.56 -16.67 1.78
C LYS A 528 31.06 -16.88 1.79
N VAL A 529 30.39 -16.67 0.66
CA VAL A 529 28.95 -16.87 0.55
C VAL A 529 28.59 -17.65 -0.72
N VAL A 530 27.79 -18.71 -0.56
CA VAL A 530 27.12 -19.36 -1.68
C VAL A 530 25.71 -18.80 -1.80
N LEU A 531 25.41 -18.17 -2.93
CA LEU A 531 24.07 -17.74 -3.30
C LEU A 531 23.46 -18.81 -4.20
N THR A 532 22.35 -19.40 -3.79
CA THR A 532 21.61 -20.32 -4.65
C THR A 532 20.46 -19.57 -5.34
N SER A 533 20.05 -19.99 -6.53
CA SER A 533 18.84 -19.47 -7.18
C SER A 533 18.06 -20.61 -7.85
N ALA A 534 16.75 -20.65 -7.63
CA ALA A 534 15.83 -21.48 -8.39
C ALA A 534 15.42 -20.70 -9.63
N ALA A 535 15.73 -21.22 -10.82
CA ALA A 535 15.66 -20.47 -12.07
C ALA A 535 14.93 -21.22 -13.18
N GLY A 536 14.31 -20.45 -14.06
CA GLY A 536 13.80 -20.93 -15.34
C GLY A 536 14.93 -21.08 -16.35
N ALA A 537 14.82 -22.10 -17.21
CA ALA A 537 15.69 -22.26 -18.36
C ALA A 537 15.35 -21.22 -19.45
N VAL A 538 16.35 -20.45 -19.87
CA VAL A 538 16.29 -19.59 -21.07
C VAL A 538 16.93 -20.33 -22.25
N ASP A 539 18.04 -21.03 -21.99
CA ASP A 539 18.68 -21.91 -22.95
C ASP A 539 17.91 -23.24 -23.06
N VAL A 540 17.39 -23.51 -24.26
CA VAL A 540 16.59 -24.71 -24.57
C VAL A 540 17.33 -26.04 -24.40
N ARG A 541 18.65 -26.00 -24.21
CA ARG A 541 19.48 -27.19 -23.94
C ARG A 541 19.45 -27.60 -22.47
N LEU A 542 19.00 -26.73 -21.58
CA LEU A 542 18.92 -27.01 -20.15
C LEU A 542 17.62 -27.74 -19.81
N ALA A 543 17.70 -28.61 -18.81
CA ALA A 543 16.58 -29.36 -18.29
C ALA A 543 16.38 -29.09 -16.79
N ALA A 544 15.15 -29.27 -16.31
CA ALA A 544 14.86 -29.22 -14.88
C ALA A 544 15.71 -30.25 -14.12
N GLY A 545 16.45 -29.80 -13.11
CA GLY A 545 17.44 -30.58 -12.39
C GLY A 545 18.88 -30.16 -12.63
N ASP A 546 19.16 -29.45 -13.73
CA ASP A 546 20.51 -28.98 -14.04
C ASP A 546 20.99 -27.95 -13.00
N VAL A 547 22.27 -28.06 -12.62
CA VAL A 547 22.93 -27.12 -11.72
C VAL A 547 24.10 -26.47 -12.45
N LEU A 548 24.09 -25.15 -12.49
CA LEU A 548 25.09 -24.33 -13.16
C LEU A 548 25.76 -23.38 -12.16
N MET A 549 26.97 -22.94 -12.47
CA MET A 549 27.62 -21.86 -11.76
C MET A 549 27.51 -20.57 -12.58
N ALA A 550 26.75 -19.61 -12.09
CA ALA A 550 26.70 -18.30 -12.72
C ALA A 550 27.99 -17.54 -12.42
N THR A 551 28.73 -17.21 -13.48
CA THR A 551 29.95 -16.39 -13.39
C THR A 551 29.65 -14.91 -13.53
N GLU A 552 28.54 -14.61 -14.20
CA GLU A 552 28.04 -13.27 -14.43
C GLU A 552 26.52 -13.25 -14.19
N VAL A 553 26.03 -12.17 -13.60
CA VAL A 553 24.60 -11.90 -13.43
C VAL A 553 24.28 -10.56 -14.09
N LEU A 554 23.33 -10.56 -15.03
CA LEU A 554 22.70 -9.34 -15.54
C LEU A 554 21.58 -8.94 -14.59
N ASP A 555 21.74 -7.79 -13.96
CA ASP A 555 20.76 -7.21 -13.06
C ASP A 555 19.83 -6.26 -13.81
N PHE A 556 18.57 -6.67 -13.94
CA PHE A 556 17.49 -5.90 -14.54
C PHE A 556 16.67 -5.10 -13.51
N HIS A 557 16.95 -5.24 -12.22
CA HIS A 557 16.25 -4.49 -11.17
C HIS A 557 16.48 -2.99 -11.29
N ASP A 558 17.52 -2.54 -12.02
CA ASP A 558 17.77 -1.14 -12.31
C ASP A 558 18.01 -0.79 -13.79
N CYS A 559 17.40 -1.57 -14.71
CA CYS A 559 17.44 -1.30 -16.14
C CYS A 559 16.29 -0.37 -16.60
N GLY A 560 16.50 0.45 -17.64
CA GLY A 560 15.52 1.44 -18.12
C GLY A 560 16.14 2.52 -19.02
N GLU A 561 15.42 3.62 -19.30
CA GLU A 561 15.80 4.77 -20.17
C GLU A 561 17.32 4.99 -20.42
N GLY A 562 17.91 4.23 -21.35
CA GLY A 562 19.32 4.33 -21.71
C GLY A 562 20.34 3.83 -20.66
N ARG A 563 19.90 3.18 -19.58
CA ARG A 563 20.71 2.41 -18.62
C ARG A 563 20.60 0.92 -18.97
N PRO A 564 21.65 0.31 -19.54
CA PRO A 564 21.66 -1.14 -19.75
C PRO A 564 21.63 -1.87 -18.40
N PRO A 565 21.19 -3.14 -18.36
CA PRO A 565 21.27 -3.94 -17.15
C PRO A 565 22.72 -3.96 -16.61
N ALA A 566 22.87 -3.87 -15.30
CA ALA A 566 24.18 -3.93 -14.68
C ALA A 566 24.73 -5.35 -14.80
N ARG A 567 26.03 -5.48 -15.08
CA ARG A 567 26.69 -6.78 -15.21
C ARG A 567 27.55 -7.01 -13.97
N LEU A 568 27.08 -7.86 -13.08
CA LEU A 568 27.74 -8.23 -11.84
C LEU A 568 28.62 -9.47 -12.07
N GLN A 569 29.87 -9.40 -11.63
CA GLN A 569 30.81 -10.53 -11.67
C GLN A 569 30.73 -11.30 -10.36
N ALA A 570 30.49 -12.61 -10.41
CA ALA A 570 30.53 -13.46 -9.22
C ALA A 570 31.96 -13.85 -8.80
N GLY A 571 32.96 -13.64 -9.67
CA GLY A 571 34.37 -13.91 -9.36
C GLY A 571 34.73 -15.40 -9.18
N ASN A 572 33.82 -16.31 -9.52
CA ASN A 572 33.91 -17.76 -9.28
C ASN A 572 34.27 -18.58 -10.53
N ALA A 573 34.83 -17.96 -11.58
CA ALA A 573 35.15 -18.67 -12.81
C ALA A 573 36.14 -19.84 -12.57
N VAL A 574 37.23 -19.60 -11.82
CA VAL A 574 38.21 -20.65 -11.48
C VAL A 574 37.57 -21.73 -10.62
N LEU A 575 36.71 -21.34 -9.68
CA LEU A 575 35.98 -22.28 -8.85
C LEU A 575 35.09 -23.21 -9.70
N ALA A 576 34.40 -22.69 -10.72
CA ALA A 576 33.57 -23.48 -11.63
C ALA A 576 34.35 -24.60 -12.33
N GLU A 577 35.60 -24.32 -12.74
CA GLU A 577 36.48 -25.34 -13.33
C GLU A 577 36.90 -26.38 -12.30
N VAL A 578 37.26 -25.96 -11.08
CA VAL A 578 37.67 -26.86 -9.99
C VAL A 578 36.55 -27.82 -9.58
N VAL A 579 35.30 -27.34 -9.57
CA VAL A 579 34.14 -28.16 -9.18
C VAL A 579 33.41 -28.78 -10.38
N GLU A 580 33.97 -28.64 -11.59
CA GLU A 580 33.45 -29.19 -12.85
C GLU A 580 31.97 -28.82 -13.15
N LEU A 581 31.55 -27.59 -12.78
CA LEU A 581 30.20 -27.11 -13.05
C LEU A 581 30.14 -26.25 -14.33
N PRO A 582 29.10 -26.41 -15.18
CA PRO A 582 28.90 -25.55 -16.34
C PRO A 582 28.76 -24.08 -15.93
N ARG A 583 29.46 -23.20 -16.64
CA ARG A 583 29.35 -21.74 -16.44
C ARG A 583 28.11 -21.18 -17.13
N SER A 584 27.48 -20.19 -16.52
CA SER A 584 26.33 -19.50 -17.13
C SER A 584 26.37 -17.98 -16.93
N LEU A 585 25.73 -17.28 -17.87
CA LEU A 585 25.23 -15.91 -17.67
C LEU A 585 23.80 -16.00 -17.17
N HIS A 586 23.52 -15.44 -15.99
CA HIS A 586 22.19 -15.47 -15.37
C HIS A 586 21.50 -14.10 -15.50
N ALA A 587 20.19 -14.08 -15.74
CA ALA A 587 19.38 -12.87 -15.68
C ALA A 587 18.64 -12.78 -14.34
N SER A 588 18.80 -11.67 -13.63
CA SER A 588 18.06 -11.37 -12.41
C SER A 588 17.05 -10.26 -12.70
N VAL A 589 15.75 -10.57 -12.62
CA VAL A 589 14.66 -9.67 -13.05
C VAL A 589 13.68 -9.33 -11.92
N PRO A 590 12.95 -8.21 -11.99
CA PRO A 590 11.89 -7.92 -11.04
C PRO A 590 10.76 -8.98 -11.05
N GLY A 591 10.29 -9.37 -9.86
CA GLY A 591 9.15 -10.28 -9.69
C GLY A 591 7.81 -9.58 -9.40
N PRO A 592 6.72 -10.32 -9.09
CA PRO A 592 6.64 -11.78 -8.86
C PRO A 592 6.12 -12.58 -10.07
N GLN A 593 6.27 -12.06 -11.29
CA GLN A 593 5.77 -12.72 -12.51
C GLN A 593 6.80 -13.66 -13.13
N TYR A 594 6.36 -14.82 -13.63
CA TYR A 594 7.20 -15.67 -14.48
C TYR A 594 7.30 -15.09 -15.90
N GLU A 595 8.41 -15.37 -16.57
CA GLU A 595 8.70 -14.81 -17.88
C GLU A 595 7.84 -15.42 -18.97
N THR A 596 7.26 -14.56 -19.81
CA THR A 596 6.56 -14.96 -21.03
C THR A 596 7.53 -15.53 -22.06
N PRO A 597 7.04 -16.31 -23.06
CA PRO A 597 7.88 -16.79 -24.15
C PRO A 597 8.62 -15.68 -24.92
N ALA A 598 8.03 -14.49 -25.02
CA ALA A 598 8.67 -13.34 -25.67
C ALA A 598 9.82 -12.77 -24.84
N GLU A 599 9.65 -12.67 -23.52
CA GLU A 599 10.71 -12.23 -22.59
C GLU A 599 11.87 -13.23 -22.57
N LEU A 600 11.58 -14.53 -22.52
CA LEU A 600 12.60 -15.58 -22.64
C LEU A 600 13.38 -15.48 -23.95
N ALA A 601 12.70 -15.21 -25.07
CA ALA A 601 13.37 -15.01 -26.36
C ALA A 601 14.32 -13.79 -26.32
N VAL A 602 13.90 -12.67 -25.74
CA VAL A 602 14.75 -11.47 -25.58
C VAL A 602 15.96 -11.78 -24.70
N LEU A 603 15.77 -12.43 -23.55
CA LEU A 603 16.86 -12.83 -22.65
C LEU A 603 17.85 -13.76 -23.35
N ASN A 604 17.36 -14.72 -24.14
CA ASN A 604 18.21 -15.60 -24.94
C ASN A 604 19.07 -14.81 -25.94
N THR A 605 18.55 -13.75 -26.56
CA THR A 605 19.36 -12.88 -27.44
C THR A 605 20.46 -12.10 -26.70
N LEU A 606 20.30 -11.87 -25.39
CA LEU A 606 21.33 -11.28 -24.53
C LEU A 606 22.37 -12.30 -24.06
N GLY A 607 22.22 -13.58 -24.44
CA GLY A 607 23.13 -14.68 -24.11
C GLY A 607 22.95 -15.26 -22.71
N THR A 608 21.85 -14.93 -22.02
CA THR A 608 21.56 -15.48 -20.70
C THR A 608 21.07 -16.92 -20.83
N ALA A 609 21.57 -17.82 -19.98
CA ALA A 609 21.16 -19.23 -20.00
C ALA A 609 19.99 -19.52 -19.06
N THR A 610 19.82 -18.70 -18.02
CA THR A 610 18.83 -18.89 -16.95
C THR A 610 18.32 -17.55 -16.46
N VAL A 611 17.09 -17.52 -15.93
CA VAL A 611 16.44 -16.32 -15.39
C VAL A 611 15.79 -16.60 -14.04
N SER A 612 15.85 -15.65 -13.11
CA SER A 612 15.09 -15.69 -11.86
C SER A 612 14.93 -14.28 -11.27
N MET A 613 14.22 -14.16 -10.15
CA MET A 613 14.06 -12.90 -9.42
C MET A 613 15.19 -12.62 -8.40
N SER A 614 16.31 -13.35 -8.51
CA SER A 614 17.46 -13.27 -7.62
C SER A 614 18.73 -13.65 -8.43
N PRO A 615 19.94 -13.66 -7.88
CA PRO A 615 20.37 -13.11 -6.61
C PRO A 615 21.13 -11.78 -6.78
N ALA A 616 20.76 -10.94 -7.76
CA ALA A 616 21.56 -9.75 -8.09
C ALA A 616 21.75 -8.79 -6.91
N ALA A 617 20.70 -8.55 -6.12
CA ALA A 617 20.79 -7.70 -4.93
C ALA A 617 21.82 -8.25 -3.93
N GLU A 618 21.72 -9.53 -3.58
CA GLU A 618 22.62 -10.20 -2.64
C GLU A 618 24.04 -10.31 -3.17
N LEU A 619 24.20 -10.59 -4.47
CA LEU A 619 25.50 -10.61 -5.14
C LEU A 619 26.15 -9.23 -5.09
N GLY A 620 25.40 -8.18 -5.39
CA GLY A 620 25.87 -6.80 -5.28
C GLY A 620 26.36 -6.48 -3.87
N ALA A 621 25.58 -6.81 -2.84
CA ALA A 621 26.00 -6.63 -1.45
C ALA A 621 27.24 -7.45 -1.08
N ALA A 622 27.33 -8.70 -1.53
CA ALA A 622 28.49 -9.55 -1.27
C ALA A 622 29.77 -8.97 -1.90
N CYS A 623 29.67 -8.50 -3.14
CA CYS A 623 30.77 -7.84 -3.84
C CYS A 623 31.17 -6.51 -3.16
N ASP A 624 30.19 -5.68 -2.77
CA ASP A 624 30.42 -4.42 -2.06
C ASP A 624 31.18 -4.60 -0.73
N GLU A 625 30.91 -5.70 -0.02
CA GLU A 625 31.56 -6.03 1.25
C GLU A 625 32.81 -6.91 1.07
N GLY A 626 33.21 -7.22 -0.18
CA GLY A 626 34.42 -7.97 -0.48
C GLY A 626 34.38 -9.46 -0.11
N LEU A 627 33.20 -10.07 -0.10
CA LEU A 627 33.04 -11.51 0.13
C LEU A 627 33.48 -12.32 -1.10
N ALA A 628 34.04 -13.50 -0.88
CA ALA A 628 34.20 -14.48 -1.95
C ALA A 628 32.85 -15.16 -2.23
N VAL A 629 32.35 -15.04 -3.46
CA VAL A 629 30.98 -15.47 -3.81
C VAL A 629 31.00 -16.68 -4.73
N ALA A 630 30.07 -17.61 -4.54
CA ALA A 630 29.70 -18.60 -5.55
C ALA A 630 28.20 -18.52 -5.81
N VAL A 631 27.79 -18.36 -7.07
CA VAL A 631 26.37 -18.35 -7.45
C VAL A 631 26.01 -19.68 -8.11
N LEU A 632 25.19 -20.48 -7.43
CA LEU A 632 24.68 -21.76 -7.93
C LEU A 632 23.24 -21.57 -8.44
N VAL A 633 23.05 -21.77 -9.73
CA VAL A 633 21.73 -21.68 -10.36
C VAL A 633 21.20 -23.08 -10.60
N VAL A 634 19.98 -23.32 -10.13
CA VAL A 634 19.29 -24.60 -10.23
C VAL A 634 18.11 -24.43 -11.18
N VAL A 635 18.12 -25.15 -12.29
CA VAL A 635 17.02 -25.12 -13.25
C VAL A 635 15.86 -25.92 -12.68
N VAL A 636 14.73 -25.26 -12.43
CA VAL A 636 13.54 -25.90 -11.82
C VAL A 636 12.38 -26.03 -12.79
N ASN A 637 12.31 -25.19 -13.81
CA ASN A 637 11.28 -25.19 -14.86
C ASN A 637 11.87 -24.83 -16.23
N VAL A 638 11.11 -25.15 -17.29
CA VAL A 638 11.45 -24.86 -18.69
C VAL A 638 10.21 -24.28 -19.36
N GLY A 639 10.31 -23.07 -19.92
CA GLY A 639 9.18 -22.37 -20.55
C GLY A 639 8.16 -21.80 -19.56
N ASP A 640 6.92 -21.62 -20.04
CA ASP A 640 5.78 -21.15 -19.24
C ASP A 640 5.50 -22.11 -18.07
N THR A 641 5.27 -21.59 -16.87
CA THR A 641 5.26 -22.41 -15.65
C THR A 641 4.34 -21.87 -14.55
N SER A 642 4.11 -22.69 -13.53
CA SER A 642 3.43 -22.33 -12.29
C SER A 642 4.33 -22.45 -11.05
N HIS A 643 3.92 -21.85 -9.94
CA HIS A 643 4.64 -21.94 -8.67
C HIS A 643 4.76 -23.38 -8.14
N GLU A 644 3.73 -24.20 -8.34
CA GLU A 644 3.76 -25.62 -7.94
C GLU A 644 4.81 -26.42 -8.73
N GLU A 645 4.95 -26.14 -10.02
CA GLU A 645 5.98 -26.76 -10.87
C GLU A 645 7.39 -26.37 -10.45
N VAL A 646 7.60 -25.11 -10.06
CA VAL A 646 8.86 -24.61 -9.51
C VAL A 646 9.24 -25.37 -8.24
N LEU A 647 8.31 -25.54 -7.29
CA LEU A 647 8.56 -26.30 -6.05
C LEU A 647 8.85 -27.78 -6.35
N SER A 648 8.11 -28.38 -7.28
CA SER A 648 8.32 -29.76 -7.72
C SER A 648 9.68 -29.95 -8.41
N GLY A 649 10.09 -29.00 -9.25
CA GLY A 649 11.40 -28.95 -9.89
C GLY A 649 12.55 -28.81 -8.90
N ALA A 650 12.40 -27.91 -7.93
CA ALA A 650 13.36 -27.73 -6.84
C ALA A 650 13.58 -29.04 -6.05
N ALA A 651 12.51 -29.79 -5.76
CA ALA A 651 12.61 -31.08 -5.09
C ALA A 651 13.41 -32.11 -5.90
N ARG A 652 13.24 -32.17 -7.23
CA ARG A 652 14.00 -33.04 -8.12
C ARG A 652 15.49 -32.68 -8.17
N ALA A 653 15.80 -31.38 -8.12
CA ALA A 653 17.16 -30.87 -8.22
C ALA A 653 17.97 -30.96 -6.91
N ARG A 654 17.32 -31.30 -5.79
CA ARG A 654 17.93 -31.32 -4.45
C ARG A 654 19.24 -32.12 -4.37
N THR A 655 19.30 -33.27 -5.02
CA THR A 655 20.51 -34.13 -5.00
C THR A 655 21.67 -33.46 -5.73
N GLY A 656 21.41 -32.88 -6.91
CA GLY A 656 22.43 -32.14 -7.67
C GLY A 656 22.92 -30.92 -6.92
N LEU A 657 22.01 -30.16 -6.31
CA LEU A 657 22.35 -28.99 -5.49
C LEU A 657 23.21 -29.37 -4.27
N ASN A 658 22.87 -30.45 -3.56
CA ASN A 658 23.69 -30.94 -2.44
C ASN A 658 25.11 -31.26 -2.90
N SER A 659 25.25 -31.99 -4.01
CA SER A 659 26.56 -32.35 -4.56
C SER A 659 27.37 -31.11 -4.95
N ALA A 660 26.74 -30.14 -5.62
CA ALA A 660 27.39 -28.89 -6.01
C ALA A 660 27.85 -28.07 -4.79
N LEU A 661 26.99 -27.94 -3.77
CA LEU A 661 27.33 -27.25 -2.52
C LEU A 661 28.51 -27.91 -1.82
N GLU A 662 28.50 -29.24 -1.67
CA GLU A 662 29.62 -29.95 -1.05
C GLU A 662 30.93 -29.77 -1.83
N SER A 663 30.90 -29.84 -3.16
CA SER A 663 32.08 -29.61 -3.99
C SER A 663 32.64 -28.20 -3.81
N VAL A 664 31.79 -27.17 -3.78
CA VAL A 664 32.19 -25.78 -3.51
C VAL A 664 32.81 -25.64 -2.11
N LEU A 665 32.15 -26.17 -1.08
CA LEU A 665 32.63 -26.10 0.29
C LEU A 665 33.98 -26.83 0.49
N ARG A 666 34.19 -27.96 -0.20
CA ARG A 666 35.47 -28.71 -0.20
C ARG A 666 36.57 -27.93 -0.92
N ALA A 667 36.28 -27.33 -2.08
CA ALA A 667 37.24 -26.49 -2.79
C ALA A 667 37.68 -25.29 -1.92
N TRP A 668 36.77 -24.76 -1.10
CA TRP A 668 37.07 -23.71 -0.13
C TRP A 668 37.86 -24.15 1.10
N GLN A 669 38.02 -25.46 1.36
CA GLN A 669 38.94 -26.00 2.39
C GLN A 669 40.37 -26.03 1.90
N THR A 670 40.55 -26.52 0.68
CA THR A 670 41.86 -26.95 0.19
C THR A 670 42.70 -25.82 -0.38
N SER A 671 42.09 -24.67 -0.68
CA SER A 671 42.78 -23.55 -1.32
C SER A 671 42.49 -22.22 -0.64
N THR A 672 43.53 -21.61 -0.08
CA THR A 672 43.49 -20.26 0.49
C THR A 672 43.68 -19.17 -0.58
N SER A 673 44.10 -19.52 -1.81
CA SER A 673 44.48 -18.58 -2.88
C SER A 673 43.63 -18.65 -4.16
N LEU A 674 42.41 -19.18 -4.12
CA LEU A 674 41.51 -19.27 -5.29
C LEU A 674 40.70 -17.98 -5.55
N TYR A 675 41.08 -16.84 -4.95
CA TYR A 675 40.34 -15.58 -4.99
C TYR A 675 41.25 -14.40 -5.27
#